data_AF-A0A4P8IE70-F1
#
_entry.id   AF-A0A4P8IE70-F1
#
_cell.length_a   1.000
_cell.length_b   1.000
_cell.length_c   1.000
_cell.angle_alpha   90.00
_cell.angle_beta   90.00
_cell.angle_gamma   90.00
#
_symmetry.space_group_name_H-M   'P 1'
#
loop_
_entity.id
_entity.type
_entity.pdbx_description
1 polymer ?
#
loop_
_entity_poly.entity_id
_entity_poly.type
_entity_poly.pdbx_seq_one_letter_code
_entity_poly.pdbx_strand_id
1 'polypeptide(L)'
;MGTEKKGEYGADQIQILEGLEAVRKRPGMYIGSTSAKGLHHLVYEIVDNAVDESLAGYCDTIYVTLNKDNSVTVRDNGRGIPVGINKKKGVSSVEVVFTILHAGGKFGGGGYKVSGGLHGVGSSVVNALSNWLEVNVHTDGKIYNQRYEKGKVCYPLKVVGETEQNGTVVSFLPDDTIFEETEFDYKTLRQRLRETAFLTKNLRIILTDERQEETVQEVFHYEGGIKEFVTYLNKGKEPLYDQVIYCEGEKDGVYVEVAMQHNDSYNENSLSFVNNIITPEGGTHLSGFKNALTSTFNDYARKNKLLKENESNLSGEDIREGLTSVISIKLGEPQFEGQTKQKLGNSEARGAVNSIVNEQLTYFLEQNPSIAKVICEKAVLAQRARDAARKARDLTRRKTALDGFSLPGKLADCSDKNPENCEIYIVEGDSAGGSAKTARSRATQAILPLRGKILNVEKSRLDKILMNKEIQAMITAFGTGIHDDFDIEKLRYHKIIIMTDADVDGAHIATLLLTFFYRFMPDLIKEGYVYMAQPPLYRVERNKKFWYAYSDQELNNIVNEIGRDNNNKIQRYKGLGEMDAEQLWDTTMDPDKRVLLRVTIDEDSASEIDLTFTTLMGDQVEPRREFIEANAKYVHNLDV
;
A
#
# COMPACT_ATOMS: atom_id res chain seq x y z
N MET A 1 42.50 35.30 -5.04
CA MET A 1 41.51 35.47 -3.95
C MET A 1 40.28 36.10 -4.56
N GLY A 2 39.32 35.27 -4.97
CA GLY A 2 38.02 35.76 -5.44
C GLY A 2 37.20 36.17 -4.22
N THR A 3 36.74 37.41 -4.21
CA THR A 3 35.85 37.95 -3.17
C THR A 3 34.51 37.22 -3.21
N GLU A 4 34.22 36.42 -2.19
CA GLU A 4 32.87 35.93 -1.93
C GLU A 4 31.95 37.13 -1.68
N LYS A 5 30.98 37.34 -2.58
CA LYS A 5 29.84 38.22 -2.31
C LYS A 5 29.02 37.59 -1.18
N LYS A 6 29.16 38.11 0.04
CA LYS A 6 28.15 37.91 1.09
C LYS A 6 26.83 38.51 0.59
N GLY A 7 25.86 37.66 0.28
CA GLY A 7 24.50 38.11 -0.04
C GLY A 7 23.88 38.78 1.19
N GLU A 8 23.47 40.03 1.05
CA GLU A 8 22.67 40.72 2.06
C GLU A 8 21.29 40.07 2.13
N TYR A 9 20.99 39.38 3.22
CA TYR A 9 19.65 38.89 3.54
C TYR A 9 18.81 40.05 4.08
N GLY A 10 18.10 40.74 3.17
CA GLY A 10 17.22 41.87 3.46
C GLY A 10 15.73 41.54 3.31
N ALA A 11 14.86 42.48 3.66
CA ALA A 11 13.40 42.31 3.58
C ALA A 11 12.91 41.95 2.17
N ASP A 12 13.58 42.44 1.12
CA ASP A 12 13.24 42.19 -0.28
C ASP A 12 13.52 40.74 -0.75
N GLN A 13 14.23 39.95 0.06
CA GLN A 13 14.42 38.51 -0.19
C GLN A 13 13.27 37.64 0.35
N ILE A 14 12.31 38.24 1.09
CA ILE A 14 11.10 37.55 1.52
C ILE A 14 10.13 37.50 0.33
N GLN A 15 10.06 36.35 -0.32
CA GLN A 15 9.13 36.12 -1.41
C GLN A 15 7.78 35.62 -0.87
N ILE A 16 6.70 36.34 -1.16
CA ILE A 16 5.33 35.91 -0.88
C ILE A 16 4.80 35.21 -2.14
N LEU A 17 4.35 33.97 -2.01
CA LEU A 17 3.69 33.23 -3.09
C LEU A 17 2.18 33.43 -2.96
N GLU A 18 1.55 34.03 -3.97
CA GLU A 18 0.12 34.32 -3.97
C GLU A 18 -0.69 33.21 -4.66
N GLY A 19 -1.88 32.94 -4.12
CA GLY A 19 -2.84 31.99 -4.71
C GLY A 19 -2.25 30.58 -4.88
N LEU A 20 -2.34 30.05 -6.10
CA LEU A 20 -1.91 28.69 -6.44
C LEU A 20 -0.41 28.57 -6.79
N GLU A 21 0.35 29.67 -6.77
CA GLU A 21 1.80 29.63 -7.02
C GLU A 21 2.53 28.84 -5.93
N ALA A 22 2.06 28.92 -4.69
CA ALA A 22 2.60 28.13 -3.58
C ALA A 22 2.49 26.61 -3.84
N VAL A 23 1.35 26.17 -4.35
CA VAL A 23 1.08 24.76 -4.69
C VAL A 23 2.03 24.28 -5.77
N ARG A 24 2.18 25.06 -6.86
CA ARG A 24 3.08 24.71 -7.97
C ARG A 24 4.55 24.70 -7.57
N LYS A 25 4.97 25.56 -6.63
CA LYS A 25 6.36 25.61 -6.16
C LYS A 25 6.71 24.47 -5.21
N ARG A 26 5.73 23.96 -4.45
CA ARG A 26 5.88 22.90 -3.45
C ARG A 26 4.76 21.85 -3.54
N PRO A 27 4.64 21.13 -4.67
CA PRO A 27 3.53 20.20 -4.91
C PRO A 27 3.47 19.06 -3.87
N GLY A 28 4.63 18.52 -3.47
CA GLY A 28 4.69 17.41 -2.51
C GLY A 28 4.05 17.72 -1.15
N MET A 29 3.95 18.99 -0.74
CA MET A 29 3.23 19.36 0.49
C MET A 29 1.70 19.14 0.40
N TYR A 30 1.15 19.14 -0.81
CA TYR A 30 -0.28 19.03 -1.06
C TYR A 30 -0.68 17.63 -1.53
N ILE A 31 0.14 16.99 -2.37
CA ILE A 31 -0.16 15.69 -3.00
C ILE A 31 0.82 14.57 -2.59
N GLY A 32 1.68 14.82 -1.60
CA GLY A 32 2.66 13.86 -1.08
C GLY A 32 3.94 13.76 -1.93
N SER A 33 3.83 13.49 -3.23
CA SER A 33 4.97 13.37 -4.15
C SER A 33 4.65 13.90 -5.56
N THR A 34 5.67 14.03 -6.41
CA THR A 34 5.53 14.32 -7.86
C THR A 34 5.76 13.09 -8.74
N SER A 35 5.80 11.91 -8.13
CA SER A 35 5.87 10.61 -8.80
C SER A 35 4.47 10.10 -9.19
N ALA A 36 4.39 8.90 -9.74
CA ALA A 36 3.12 8.20 -10.03
C ALA A 36 2.08 8.33 -8.91
N LYS A 37 2.50 8.20 -7.64
CA LYS A 37 1.58 8.31 -6.49
C LYS A 37 0.85 9.66 -6.46
N GLY A 38 1.58 10.77 -6.56
CA GLY A 38 1.00 12.11 -6.59
C GLY A 38 0.16 12.38 -7.84
N LEU A 39 0.54 11.77 -8.97
CA LEU A 39 -0.23 11.87 -10.23
C LEU A 39 -1.64 11.28 -10.06
N HIS A 40 -1.74 10.04 -9.56
CA HIS A 40 -3.02 9.37 -9.31
C HIS A 40 -3.85 10.09 -8.25
N HIS A 41 -3.19 10.69 -7.26
CA HIS A 41 -3.85 11.46 -6.22
C HIS A 41 -4.68 12.65 -6.79
N LEU A 42 -4.28 13.22 -7.93
CA LEU A 42 -5.08 14.24 -8.61
C LEU A 42 -6.46 13.71 -9.03
N VAL A 43 -6.51 12.48 -9.55
CA VAL A 43 -7.76 11.83 -9.95
C VAL A 43 -8.63 11.56 -8.72
N TYR A 44 -8.01 11.07 -7.64
CA TYR A 44 -8.70 10.76 -6.39
C TYR A 44 -9.39 11.99 -5.80
N GLU A 45 -8.74 13.15 -5.79
CA GLU A 45 -9.34 14.39 -5.29
C GLU A 45 -10.61 14.81 -6.07
N ILE A 46 -10.64 14.59 -7.39
CA ILE A 46 -11.84 14.89 -8.18
C ILE A 46 -12.92 13.82 -7.96
N VAL A 47 -12.55 12.54 -7.95
CA VAL A 47 -13.49 11.43 -7.69
C VAL A 47 -14.09 11.52 -6.30
N ASP A 48 -13.32 11.85 -5.27
CA ASP A 48 -13.79 11.96 -3.89
C ASP A 48 -14.86 13.05 -3.75
N ASN A 49 -14.75 14.16 -4.50
CA ASN A 49 -15.82 15.16 -4.55
C ASN A 49 -17.11 14.61 -5.17
N ALA A 50 -17.01 13.80 -6.22
CA ALA A 50 -18.16 13.14 -6.84
C ALA A 50 -18.78 12.06 -5.92
N VAL A 51 -17.95 11.35 -5.14
CA VAL A 51 -18.39 10.40 -4.12
C VAL A 51 -19.10 11.11 -2.97
N ASP A 52 -18.65 12.29 -2.57
CA ASP A 52 -19.32 13.10 -1.54
C ASP A 52 -20.76 13.49 -1.98
N GLU A 53 -21.01 13.72 -3.27
CA GLU A 53 -22.37 13.89 -3.81
C GLU A 53 -23.22 12.62 -3.68
N SER A 54 -22.60 11.45 -3.81
CA SER A 54 -23.28 10.16 -3.64
C SER A 54 -23.60 9.89 -2.16
N LEU A 55 -22.65 10.17 -1.27
CA LEU A 55 -22.87 10.11 0.18
C LEU A 55 -23.96 11.06 0.66
N ALA A 56 -24.14 12.19 -0.04
CA ALA A 56 -25.25 13.12 0.20
C ALA A 56 -26.59 12.69 -0.43
N GLY A 57 -26.61 11.59 -1.21
CA GLY A 57 -27.81 11.01 -1.82
C GLY A 57 -28.23 11.63 -3.15
N TYR A 58 -27.34 12.37 -3.82
CA TYR A 58 -27.66 13.06 -5.07
C TYR A 58 -26.99 12.46 -6.32
N CYS A 59 -25.96 11.63 -6.14
CA CYS A 59 -25.21 10.99 -7.22
C CYS A 59 -25.30 9.47 -7.09
N ASP A 60 -25.62 8.78 -8.20
CA ASP A 60 -25.64 7.32 -8.27
C ASP A 60 -24.59 6.74 -9.22
N THR A 61 -24.04 7.56 -10.13
CA THR A 61 -23.11 7.10 -11.16
C THR A 61 -21.98 8.09 -11.39
N ILE A 62 -20.74 7.59 -11.33
CA ILE A 62 -19.51 8.31 -11.63
C ILE A 62 -18.83 7.64 -12.83
N TYR A 63 -18.37 8.45 -13.77
CA TYR A 63 -17.60 8.04 -14.95
C TYR A 63 -16.19 8.59 -14.81
N VAL A 64 -15.19 7.72 -15.00
CA VAL A 64 -13.78 8.08 -15.04
C VAL A 64 -13.21 7.59 -16.37
N THR A 65 -12.73 8.51 -17.19
CA THR A 65 -12.18 8.20 -18.52
C THR A 65 -10.72 8.65 -18.62
N LEU A 66 -9.84 7.73 -19.01
CA LEU A 66 -8.48 8.01 -19.45
C LEU A 66 -8.50 8.26 -20.96
N ASN A 67 -8.30 9.51 -21.35
CA ASN A 67 -8.39 9.95 -22.74
C ASN A 67 -7.10 9.65 -23.52
N LYS A 68 -7.20 9.64 -24.86
CA LYS A 68 -6.08 9.38 -25.79
C LYS A 68 -4.88 10.30 -25.63
N ASP A 69 -5.09 11.51 -25.14
CA ASP A 69 -4.04 12.52 -24.90
C ASP A 69 -3.44 12.44 -23.49
N ASN A 70 -3.70 11.35 -22.76
CA ASN A 70 -3.37 11.16 -21.33
C ASN A 70 -4.08 12.13 -20.37
N SER A 71 -5.07 12.91 -20.83
CA SER A 71 -5.93 13.66 -19.91
C SER A 71 -6.94 12.73 -19.21
N VAL A 72 -7.44 13.14 -18.06
CA VAL A 72 -8.48 12.41 -17.31
C VAL A 72 -9.75 13.22 -17.30
N THR A 73 -10.88 12.54 -17.51
CA THR A 73 -12.21 13.13 -17.34
C THR A 73 -12.98 12.39 -16.27
N VAL A 74 -13.43 13.13 -15.26
CA VAL A 74 -14.33 12.63 -14.22
C VAL A 74 -15.68 13.31 -14.39
N ARG A 75 -16.75 12.51 -14.46
CA ARG A 75 -18.12 12.98 -14.58
C ARG A 75 -18.99 12.35 -13.52
N ASP A 76 -19.78 13.16 -12.83
CA ASP A 76 -20.83 12.72 -11.92
C ASP A 76 -22.22 13.10 -12.46
N ASN A 77 -23.26 12.49 -11.88
CA ASN A 77 -24.65 12.88 -12.09
C ASN A 77 -25.28 13.49 -10.82
N GLY A 78 -24.47 14.15 -10.00
CA GLY A 78 -24.90 14.83 -8.78
C GLY A 78 -25.61 16.16 -9.03
N ARG A 79 -25.62 17.04 -8.02
CA ARG A 79 -26.29 18.36 -8.13
C ARG A 79 -25.58 19.34 -9.07
N GLY A 80 -24.28 19.16 -9.28
CA GLY A 80 -23.41 20.14 -9.93
C GLY A 80 -22.84 21.16 -8.94
N ILE A 81 -21.61 21.64 -9.21
CA ILE A 81 -21.00 22.73 -8.42
C ILE A 81 -21.85 24.00 -8.55
N PRO A 82 -22.13 24.76 -7.46
CA PRO A 82 -22.90 25.99 -7.56
C PRO A 82 -22.33 26.98 -8.58
N VAL A 83 -23.17 27.46 -9.50
CA VAL A 83 -22.77 28.40 -10.58
C VAL A 83 -22.94 29.87 -10.21
N GLY A 84 -23.64 30.15 -9.10
CA GLY A 84 -23.90 31.51 -8.62
C GLY A 84 -22.64 32.26 -8.17
N ILE A 85 -22.74 33.59 -8.12
CA ILE A 85 -21.66 34.45 -7.64
C ILE A 85 -21.47 34.29 -6.13
N ASN A 86 -20.22 34.03 -5.71
CA ASN A 86 -19.85 33.99 -4.30
C ASN A 86 -19.81 35.42 -3.73
N LYS A 87 -20.68 35.71 -2.75
CA LYS A 87 -20.82 37.06 -2.16
C LYS A 87 -19.54 37.63 -1.53
N LYS A 88 -18.62 36.78 -1.05
CA LYS A 88 -17.37 37.24 -0.42
C LYS A 88 -16.28 37.57 -1.43
N LYS A 89 -16.22 36.85 -2.56
CA LYS A 89 -15.15 36.97 -3.55
C LYS A 89 -15.57 37.70 -4.83
N GLY A 90 -16.86 37.84 -5.09
CA GLY A 90 -17.38 38.54 -6.27
C GLY A 90 -17.25 37.80 -7.59
N VAL A 91 -16.73 36.56 -7.59
CA VAL A 91 -16.60 35.69 -8.77
C VAL A 91 -17.51 34.46 -8.66
N SER A 92 -17.64 33.68 -9.73
CA SER A 92 -18.49 32.47 -9.72
C SER A 92 -18.02 31.47 -8.66
N SER A 93 -18.93 30.70 -8.08
CA SER A 93 -18.55 29.73 -7.05
C SER A 93 -17.72 28.58 -7.63
N VAL A 94 -17.91 28.25 -8.92
CA VAL A 94 -17.01 27.36 -9.69
C VAL A 94 -15.58 27.89 -9.67
N GLU A 95 -15.38 29.17 -10.02
CA GLU A 95 -14.07 29.80 -10.00
C GLU A 95 -13.43 29.79 -8.62
N VAL A 96 -14.21 30.07 -7.57
CA VAL A 96 -13.73 30.01 -6.18
C VAL A 96 -13.20 28.62 -5.83
N VAL A 97 -13.94 27.55 -6.17
CA VAL A 97 -13.56 26.17 -5.84
C VAL A 97 -12.25 25.74 -6.51
N PHE A 98 -11.99 26.21 -7.74
CA PHE A 98 -10.80 25.81 -8.50
C PHE A 98 -9.60 26.77 -8.35
N THR A 99 -9.76 27.97 -7.78
CA THR A 99 -8.67 28.97 -7.69
C THR A 99 -8.28 29.37 -6.28
N ILE A 100 -9.12 29.08 -5.28
CA ILE A 100 -8.88 29.50 -3.90
C ILE A 100 -8.70 28.27 -3.01
N LEU A 101 -7.54 28.18 -2.36
CA LEU A 101 -7.29 27.18 -1.32
C LEU A 101 -8.25 27.37 -0.13
N HIS A 102 -8.68 26.26 0.46
CA HIS A 102 -9.59 26.23 1.61
C HIS A 102 -10.95 26.87 1.31
N ALA A 103 -11.45 26.70 0.09
CA ALA A 103 -12.76 27.19 -0.32
C ALA A 103 -13.67 26.04 -0.76
N GLY A 104 -14.79 25.86 -0.08
CA GLY A 104 -15.77 24.83 -0.41
C GLY A 104 -16.96 24.80 0.55
N GLY A 105 -18.04 24.13 0.15
CA GLY A 105 -19.25 23.95 0.97
C GLY A 105 -19.09 23.02 2.18
N LYS A 106 -17.89 22.44 2.34
CA LYS A 106 -17.56 21.40 3.33
C LYS A 106 -17.25 21.96 4.74
N PHE A 107 -17.02 23.27 4.88
CA PHE A 107 -16.63 23.91 6.15
C PHE A 107 -17.78 24.49 6.99
N GLY A 108 -19.02 24.46 6.46
CA GLY A 108 -20.14 25.21 7.05
C GLY A 108 -21.29 24.37 7.59
N GLY A 109 -21.12 23.04 7.70
CA GLY A 109 -22.14 22.10 8.16
C GLY A 109 -23.40 21.95 7.29
N GLY A 110 -23.65 22.88 6.34
CA GLY A 110 -24.86 22.91 5.52
C GLY A 110 -24.76 22.23 4.15
N GLY A 111 -23.56 22.01 3.61
CA GLY A 111 -23.36 21.44 2.27
C GLY A 111 -23.28 19.91 2.22
N TYR A 112 -22.57 19.32 3.19
CA TYR A 112 -22.37 17.87 3.35
C TYR A 112 -22.35 17.53 4.84
N LYS A 113 -23.10 16.50 5.25
CA LYS A 113 -23.13 16.02 6.65
C LYS A 113 -21.91 15.14 6.99
N VAL A 114 -21.37 14.44 5.98
CA VAL A 114 -20.18 13.59 6.03
C VAL A 114 -19.44 13.76 4.71
N SER A 115 -18.13 13.95 4.74
CA SER A 115 -17.30 14.05 3.52
C SER A 115 -15.89 13.53 3.75
N GLY A 116 -15.27 12.93 2.72
CA GLY A 116 -13.85 12.56 2.75
C GLY A 116 -12.91 13.77 2.59
N GLY A 117 -13.33 14.76 1.79
CA GLY A 117 -12.54 15.97 1.52
C GLY A 117 -12.65 17.03 2.62
N LEU A 118 -11.71 17.07 3.57
CA LEU A 118 -11.82 17.93 4.77
C LEU A 118 -11.22 19.33 4.61
N HIS A 119 -10.33 19.51 3.64
CA HIS A 119 -9.45 20.69 3.58
C HIS A 119 -9.85 21.72 2.53
N GLY A 120 -10.82 21.42 1.65
CA GLY A 120 -11.27 22.33 0.59
C GLY A 120 -10.13 22.84 -0.32
N VAL A 121 -9.10 22.03 -0.52
CA VAL A 121 -7.94 22.34 -1.39
C VAL A 121 -7.87 21.46 -2.63
N GLY A 122 -8.46 20.25 -2.61
CA GLY A 122 -8.32 19.23 -3.66
C GLY A 122 -8.45 19.75 -5.08
N SER A 123 -9.63 20.23 -5.46
CA SER A 123 -9.92 20.70 -6.83
C SER A 123 -9.00 21.85 -7.28
N SER A 124 -8.63 22.75 -6.37
CA SER A 124 -7.73 23.86 -6.68
C SER A 124 -6.27 23.42 -6.81
N VAL A 125 -5.85 22.39 -6.07
CA VAL A 125 -4.54 21.73 -6.24
C VAL A 125 -4.48 21.02 -7.59
N VAL A 126 -5.53 20.29 -8.00
CA VAL A 126 -5.59 19.66 -9.33
C VAL A 126 -5.48 20.71 -10.43
N ASN A 127 -6.20 21.82 -10.31
CA ASN A 127 -6.08 22.94 -11.25
C ASN A 127 -4.65 23.52 -11.29
N ALA A 128 -4.05 23.75 -10.13
CA ALA A 128 -2.69 24.29 -10.02
C ALA A 128 -1.66 23.40 -10.72
N LEU A 129 -1.80 22.08 -10.58
CA LEU A 129 -0.84 21.08 -11.06
C LEU A 129 -1.16 20.52 -12.45
N SER A 130 -2.12 21.12 -13.15
CA SER A 130 -2.49 20.75 -14.52
C SER A 130 -1.98 21.75 -15.54
N ASN A 131 -1.58 21.27 -16.71
CA ASN A 131 -1.32 22.11 -17.88
C ASN A 131 -2.60 22.87 -18.26
N TRP A 132 -3.72 22.15 -18.32
CA TRP A 132 -5.06 22.73 -18.44
C TRP A 132 -6.07 21.93 -17.62
N LEU A 133 -7.11 22.62 -17.16
CA LEU A 133 -8.29 22.02 -16.53
C LEU A 133 -9.55 22.69 -17.10
N GLU A 134 -10.56 21.90 -17.42
CA GLU A 134 -11.84 22.35 -17.94
C GLU A 134 -12.99 21.76 -17.12
N VAL A 135 -13.96 22.60 -16.78
CA VAL A 135 -15.12 22.22 -15.97
C VAL A 135 -16.37 22.55 -16.74
N ASN A 136 -17.25 21.56 -16.90
CA ASN A 136 -18.62 21.73 -17.37
C ASN A 136 -19.59 21.38 -16.24
N VAL A 137 -20.38 22.34 -15.80
CA VAL A 137 -21.45 22.14 -14.82
C VAL A 137 -22.78 22.08 -15.54
N HIS A 138 -23.51 20.97 -15.35
CA HIS A 138 -24.86 20.79 -15.84
C HIS A 138 -25.84 21.07 -14.68
N THR A 139 -26.54 22.19 -14.77
CA THR A 139 -27.51 22.60 -13.74
C THR A 139 -28.51 23.59 -14.33
N ASP A 140 -29.73 23.64 -13.78
CA ASP A 140 -30.80 24.56 -14.21
C ASP A 140 -31.06 24.54 -15.73
N GLY A 141 -30.96 23.37 -16.37
CA GLY A 141 -31.19 23.19 -17.81
C GLY A 141 -30.07 23.69 -18.73
N LYS A 142 -28.92 24.08 -18.16
CA LYS A 142 -27.82 24.73 -18.88
C LYS A 142 -26.48 24.05 -18.64
N ILE A 143 -25.60 24.19 -19.62
CA ILE A 143 -24.19 23.79 -19.55
C ILE A 143 -23.35 25.04 -19.31
N TYR A 144 -22.73 25.13 -18.14
CA TYR A 144 -21.81 26.19 -17.78
C TYR A 144 -20.38 25.68 -17.93
N ASN A 145 -19.52 26.41 -18.63
CA ASN A 145 -18.16 26.01 -18.92
C ASN A 145 -17.15 27.06 -18.42
N GLN A 146 -16.06 26.58 -17.83
CA GLN A 146 -14.90 27.40 -17.47
C GLN A 146 -13.61 26.61 -17.69
N ARG A 147 -12.59 27.26 -18.27
CA ARG A 147 -11.27 26.69 -18.53
C ARG A 147 -10.20 27.43 -17.74
N TYR A 148 -9.20 26.66 -17.33
CA TYR A 148 -8.03 27.10 -16.60
C TYR A 148 -6.76 26.57 -17.25
N GLU A 149 -5.67 27.32 -17.13
CA GLU A 149 -4.33 26.92 -17.56
C GLU A 149 -3.34 27.20 -16.43
N LYS A 150 -2.66 26.16 -15.96
CA LYS A 150 -1.67 26.24 -14.86
C LYS A 150 -2.22 26.97 -13.62
N GLY A 151 -3.46 26.66 -13.24
CA GLY A 151 -4.16 27.28 -12.11
C GLY A 151 -4.82 28.64 -12.39
N LYS A 152 -4.63 29.24 -13.57
CA LYS A 152 -5.14 30.56 -13.92
C LYS A 152 -6.42 30.47 -14.73
N VAL A 153 -7.40 31.33 -14.42
CA VAL A 153 -8.68 31.43 -15.14
C VAL A 153 -8.43 31.96 -16.56
N CYS A 154 -8.85 31.23 -17.59
CA CYS A 154 -8.74 31.70 -18.97
C CYS A 154 -9.84 32.70 -19.32
N TYR A 155 -11.06 32.47 -18.84
CA TYR A 155 -12.23 33.34 -19.06
C TYR A 155 -13.30 33.13 -17.97
N PRO A 156 -14.19 34.12 -17.75
CA PRO A 156 -15.31 33.97 -16.82
C PRO A 156 -16.25 32.82 -17.20
N LEU A 157 -16.92 32.23 -16.19
CA LEU A 157 -17.92 31.17 -16.38
C LEU A 157 -18.99 31.59 -17.40
N LYS A 158 -19.15 30.81 -18.47
CA LYS A 158 -20.06 31.10 -19.59
C LYS A 158 -21.02 29.94 -19.82
N VAL A 159 -22.22 30.25 -20.32
CA VAL A 159 -23.16 29.23 -20.79
C VAL A 159 -22.78 28.81 -22.20
N VAL A 160 -22.62 27.51 -22.45
CA VAL A 160 -22.20 26.96 -23.76
C VAL A 160 -23.25 26.09 -24.43
N GLY A 161 -24.34 25.77 -23.72
CA GLY A 161 -25.44 24.97 -24.27
C GLY A 161 -26.57 24.75 -23.27
N GLU A 162 -27.57 23.99 -23.72
CA GLU A 162 -28.69 23.51 -22.91
C GLU A 162 -28.53 22.00 -22.66
N THR A 163 -29.08 21.51 -21.55
CA THR A 163 -29.01 20.09 -21.18
C THR A 163 -30.19 19.71 -20.28
N GLU A 164 -30.63 18.46 -20.36
CA GLU A 164 -31.59 17.88 -19.42
C GLU A 164 -30.91 17.14 -18.26
N GLN A 165 -29.58 17.02 -18.33
CA GLN A 165 -28.78 16.30 -17.34
C GLN A 165 -28.36 17.24 -16.20
N ASN A 166 -28.06 16.67 -15.04
CA ASN A 166 -27.39 17.37 -13.93
C ASN A 166 -26.03 16.72 -13.64
N GLY A 167 -25.15 17.47 -13.01
CA GLY A 167 -23.86 16.99 -12.52
C GLY A 167 -22.68 17.87 -12.92
N THR A 168 -21.48 17.38 -12.66
CA THR A 168 -20.23 18.06 -13.04
C THR A 168 -19.38 17.15 -13.90
N VAL A 169 -18.74 17.73 -14.92
CA VAL A 169 -17.68 17.11 -15.71
C VAL A 169 -16.41 17.93 -15.49
N VAL A 170 -15.35 17.28 -15.02
CA VAL A 170 -14.02 17.87 -14.84
C VAL A 170 -13.04 17.09 -15.70
N SER A 171 -12.39 17.78 -16.64
CA SER A 171 -11.34 17.23 -17.49
C SER A 171 -10.04 17.96 -17.21
N PHE A 172 -8.93 17.24 -17.06
CA PHE A 172 -7.63 17.87 -16.82
C PHE A 172 -6.47 17.06 -17.40
N LEU A 173 -5.43 17.78 -17.80
CA LEU A 173 -4.16 17.21 -18.24
C LEU A 173 -3.05 17.63 -17.25
N PRO A 174 -2.38 16.69 -16.56
CA PRO A 174 -1.28 16.99 -15.64
C PRO A 174 -0.16 17.82 -16.27
N ASP A 175 0.52 18.63 -15.46
CA ASP A 175 1.65 19.44 -15.90
C ASP A 175 2.95 18.62 -15.95
N ASP A 176 3.41 18.35 -17.17
CA ASP A 176 4.64 17.62 -17.51
C ASP A 176 5.94 18.31 -17.04
N THR A 177 5.86 19.58 -16.63
CA THR A 177 7.00 20.28 -16.02
C THR A 177 7.10 20.07 -14.51
N ILE A 178 6.06 19.50 -13.89
CA ILE A 178 5.98 19.23 -12.44
C ILE A 178 6.14 17.75 -12.13
N PHE A 179 5.47 16.88 -12.91
CA PHE A 179 5.48 15.45 -12.66
C PHE A 179 6.62 14.74 -13.39
N GLU A 180 7.22 13.75 -12.73
CA GLU A 180 8.25 12.89 -13.32
C GLU A 180 7.65 11.90 -14.33
N GLU A 181 6.39 11.52 -14.11
CA GLU A 181 5.60 10.63 -14.94
C GLU A 181 4.22 11.25 -15.17
N THR A 182 3.73 11.18 -16.41
CA THR A 182 2.45 11.79 -16.80
C THR A 182 1.44 10.76 -17.33
N GLU A 183 1.82 9.49 -17.37
CA GLU A 183 0.93 8.40 -17.76
C GLU A 183 0.23 7.83 -16.53
N PHE A 184 -1.10 7.79 -16.57
CA PHE A 184 -1.89 7.16 -15.52
C PHE A 184 -1.86 5.63 -15.67
N ASP A 185 -1.59 4.94 -14.57
CA ASP A 185 -1.69 3.49 -14.51
C ASP A 185 -3.16 3.06 -14.30
N TYR A 186 -3.69 2.33 -15.27
CA TYR A 186 -5.07 1.86 -15.24
C TYR A 186 -5.35 0.94 -14.06
N LYS A 187 -4.38 0.09 -13.69
CA LYS A 187 -4.57 -0.91 -12.63
C LYS A 187 -4.73 -0.24 -11.26
N THR A 188 -3.91 0.77 -10.99
CA THR A 188 -3.94 1.59 -9.78
C THR A 188 -5.29 2.30 -9.63
N LEU A 189 -5.77 2.97 -10.69
CA LEU A 189 -7.09 3.62 -10.66
C LEU A 189 -8.23 2.60 -10.51
N ARG A 190 -8.17 1.50 -11.26
CA ARG A 190 -9.15 0.42 -11.18
C ARG A 190 -9.31 -0.09 -9.75
N GLN A 191 -8.19 -0.33 -9.06
CA GLN A 191 -8.19 -0.80 -7.68
C GLN A 191 -8.91 0.21 -6.78
N ARG A 192 -8.45 1.47 -6.78
CA ARG A 192 -9.00 2.50 -5.92
C ARG A 192 -10.49 2.73 -6.15
N LEU A 193 -10.93 2.79 -7.42
CA LEU A 193 -12.33 2.99 -7.76
C LEU A 193 -13.22 1.81 -7.34
N ARG A 194 -12.71 0.58 -7.43
CA ARG A 194 -13.42 -0.61 -6.93
C ARG A 194 -13.64 -0.55 -5.42
N GLU A 195 -12.62 -0.18 -4.64
CA GLU A 195 -12.75 0.01 -3.20
C GLU A 195 -13.78 1.08 -2.84
N THR A 196 -13.73 2.22 -3.52
CA THR A 196 -14.69 3.31 -3.34
C THR A 196 -16.14 2.85 -3.60
N ALA A 197 -16.35 2.02 -4.63
CA ALA A 197 -17.66 1.44 -4.93
C ALA A 197 -18.13 0.44 -3.85
N PHE A 198 -17.22 -0.33 -3.25
CA PHE A 198 -17.58 -1.19 -2.10
C PHE A 198 -17.97 -0.39 -0.85
N LEU A 199 -17.26 0.72 -0.58
CA LEU A 199 -17.48 1.57 0.59
C LEU A 199 -18.75 2.44 0.46
N THR A 200 -19.24 2.63 -0.76
CA THR A 200 -20.41 3.47 -1.06
C THR A 200 -21.49 2.61 -1.71
N LYS A 201 -22.36 1.99 -0.89
CA LYS A 201 -23.45 1.12 -1.35
C LYS A 201 -24.23 1.74 -2.50
N ASN A 202 -24.49 0.94 -3.54
CA ASN A 202 -25.25 1.32 -4.74
C ASN A 202 -24.60 2.40 -5.62
N LEU A 203 -23.39 2.87 -5.31
CA LEU A 203 -22.66 3.76 -6.21
C LEU A 203 -22.12 2.94 -7.39
N ARG A 204 -22.44 3.38 -8.61
CA ARG A 204 -21.87 2.84 -9.84
C ARG A 204 -20.67 3.69 -10.25
N ILE A 205 -19.51 3.07 -10.43
CA ILE A 205 -18.31 3.72 -10.97
C ILE A 205 -17.91 3.01 -12.26
N ILE A 206 -17.76 3.77 -13.35
CA ILE A 206 -17.39 3.25 -14.66
C ILE A 206 -16.01 3.80 -15.02
N LEU A 207 -15.01 2.91 -15.12
CA LEU A 207 -13.65 3.26 -15.53
C LEU A 207 -13.43 2.84 -16.99
N THR A 208 -13.09 3.81 -17.84
CA THR A 208 -12.84 3.60 -19.27
C THR A 208 -11.42 4.04 -19.63
N ASP A 209 -10.67 3.22 -20.36
CA ASP A 209 -9.37 3.57 -20.95
C ASP A 209 -9.48 3.61 -22.47
N GLU A 210 -9.37 4.81 -23.03
CA GLU A 210 -9.46 5.06 -24.47
C GLU A 210 -8.09 5.19 -25.15
N ARG A 211 -6.98 5.04 -24.39
CA ARG A 211 -5.61 5.21 -24.93
C ARG A 211 -5.17 4.07 -25.82
N GLN A 212 -5.68 2.87 -25.58
CA GLN A 212 -5.43 1.69 -26.40
C GLN A 212 -6.34 1.68 -27.63
N GLU A 213 -5.95 0.94 -28.68
CA GLU A 213 -6.79 0.75 -29.88
C GLU A 213 -8.15 0.13 -29.54
N GLU A 214 -8.17 -0.82 -28.59
CA GLU A 214 -9.39 -1.36 -28.01
C GLU A 214 -9.70 -0.64 -26.69
N THR A 215 -10.86 0.02 -26.63
CA THR A 215 -11.34 0.66 -25.41
C THR A 215 -11.61 -0.39 -24.33
N VAL A 216 -10.94 -0.26 -23.20
CA VAL A 216 -11.16 -1.12 -22.03
C VAL A 216 -12.13 -0.42 -21.09
N GLN A 217 -13.21 -1.09 -20.71
CA GLN A 217 -14.20 -0.56 -19.78
C GLN A 217 -14.51 -1.56 -18.67
N GLU A 218 -14.47 -1.09 -17.42
CA GLU A 218 -14.90 -1.85 -16.24
C GLU A 218 -15.97 -1.07 -15.47
N VAL A 219 -16.96 -1.79 -14.95
CA VAL A 219 -18.06 -1.24 -14.15
C VAL A 219 -17.99 -1.82 -12.74
N PHE A 220 -17.93 -0.96 -11.73
CA PHE A 220 -17.98 -1.30 -10.32
C PHE A 220 -19.33 -0.88 -9.76
N HIS A 221 -20.10 -1.83 -9.23
CA HIS A 221 -21.39 -1.58 -8.60
C HIS A 221 -21.68 -2.71 -7.60
N TYR A 222 -21.74 -2.37 -6.32
CA TYR A 222 -21.86 -3.34 -5.23
C TYR A 222 -22.99 -2.93 -4.28
N GLU A 223 -24.08 -3.71 -4.28
CA GLU A 223 -25.28 -3.43 -3.48
C GLU A 223 -25.10 -3.88 -2.02
N GLY A 224 -24.36 -4.98 -1.81
CA GLY A 224 -24.00 -5.50 -0.50
C GLY A 224 -22.86 -4.74 0.18
N GLY A 225 -22.26 -3.75 -0.50
CA GLY A 225 -21.25 -2.85 0.04
C GLY A 225 -20.04 -3.60 0.64
N ILE A 226 -19.66 -3.25 1.87
CA ILE A 226 -18.48 -3.83 2.51
C ILE A 226 -18.59 -5.34 2.80
N LYS A 227 -19.80 -5.94 2.75
CA LYS A 227 -19.94 -7.42 2.81
C LYS A 227 -19.32 -8.07 1.58
N GLU A 228 -19.64 -7.55 0.40
CA GLU A 228 -19.04 -8.01 -0.85
C GLU A 228 -17.54 -7.71 -0.90
N PHE A 229 -17.10 -6.65 -0.22
CA PHE A 229 -15.67 -6.37 -0.10
C PHE A 229 -14.94 -7.44 0.71
N VAL A 230 -15.50 -7.88 1.84
CA VAL A 230 -14.94 -9.01 2.61
C VAL A 230 -14.92 -10.28 1.76
N THR A 231 -16.00 -10.58 1.03
CA THR A 231 -16.04 -11.72 0.10
C THR A 231 -14.96 -11.61 -0.99
N TYR A 232 -14.73 -10.41 -1.51
CA TYR A 232 -13.68 -10.13 -2.49
C TYR A 232 -12.27 -10.35 -1.90
N LEU A 233 -12.01 -9.87 -0.69
CA LEU A 233 -10.72 -10.04 0.01
C LEU A 233 -10.46 -11.49 0.46
N ASN A 234 -11.53 -12.29 0.60
CA ASN A 234 -11.46 -13.73 0.84
C ASN A 234 -11.27 -14.56 -0.44
N LYS A 235 -11.18 -13.95 -1.63
CA LYS A 235 -10.84 -14.70 -2.85
C LYS A 235 -9.48 -15.39 -2.68
N GLY A 236 -9.46 -16.70 -2.93
CA GLY A 236 -8.28 -17.53 -2.71
C GLY A 236 -8.03 -17.97 -1.27
N LYS A 237 -9.00 -17.76 -0.38
CA LYS A 237 -9.06 -18.31 0.98
C LYS A 237 -10.35 -19.13 1.12
N GLU A 238 -10.39 -20.13 1.99
CA GLU A 238 -11.60 -20.91 2.26
C GLU A 238 -12.34 -20.33 3.48
N PRO A 239 -13.55 -19.74 3.33
CA PRO A 239 -14.31 -19.25 4.46
C PRO A 239 -14.67 -20.38 5.43
N LEU A 240 -14.60 -20.13 6.75
CA LEU A 240 -15.00 -21.13 7.75
C LEU A 240 -16.52 -21.32 7.86
N TYR A 241 -17.28 -20.36 7.32
CA TYR A 241 -18.73 -20.31 7.29
C TYR A 241 -19.17 -19.34 6.19
N ASP A 242 -20.32 -19.59 5.58
CA ASP A 242 -20.78 -18.85 4.39
C ASP A 242 -21.19 -17.40 4.70
N GLN A 243 -21.76 -17.16 5.88
CA GLN A 243 -22.36 -15.88 6.22
C GLN A 243 -21.31 -14.84 6.66
N VAL A 244 -21.20 -13.74 5.93
CA VAL A 244 -20.39 -12.59 6.36
C VAL A 244 -21.09 -11.90 7.55
N ILE A 245 -20.39 -11.77 8.67
CA ILE A 245 -20.87 -11.06 9.85
C ILE A 245 -20.87 -9.57 9.52
N TYR A 246 -21.95 -8.89 9.86
CA TYR A 246 -22.13 -7.49 9.52
C TYR A 246 -22.79 -6.73 10.66
N CYS A 247 -22.18 -5.62 11.04
CA CYS A 247 -22.66 -4.73 12.08
C CYS A 247 -22.81 -3.31 11.53
N GLU A 248 -23.95 -2.66 11.76
CA GLU A 248 -24.25 -1.30 11.26
C GLU A 248 -25.03 -0.49 12.29
N GLY A 249 -24.59 0.73 12.60
CA GLY A 249 -25.35 1.61 13.49
C GLY A 249 -24.77 3.02 13.55
N GLU A 250 -25.45 3.92 14.27
CA GLU A 250 -24.98 5.28 14.54
C GLU A 250 -25.00 5.53 16.04
N LYS A 251 -23.88 6.03 16.58
CA LYS A 251 -23.75 6.39 17.99
C LYS A 251 -22.84 7.59 18.14
N ASP A 252 -23.22 8.56 18.97
CA ASP A 252 -22.45 9.77 19.26
C ASP A 252 -22.03 10.56 18.00
N GLY A 253 -22.90 10.56 16.97
CA GLY A 253 -22.62 11.22 15.68
C GLY A 253 -21.62 10.49 14.78
N VAL A 254 -21.25 9.25 15.13
CA VAL A 254 -20.40 8.37 14.33
C VAL A 254 -21.26 7.23 13.78
N TYR A 255 -21.40 7.18 12.47
CA TYR A 255 -21.96 6.02 11.77
C TYR A 255 -20.86 4.96 11.60
N VAL A 256 -21.17 3.72 11.94
CA VAL A 256 -20.23 2.59 11.97
C VAL A 256 -20.80 1.47 11.10
N GLU A 257 -19.97 0.95 10.22
CA GLU A 257 -20.26 -0.19 9.38
C GLU A 257 -19.06 -1.15 9.41
N VAL A 258 -19.29 -2.39 9.83
CA VAL A 258 -18.24 -3.40 9.96
C VAL A 258 -18.70 -4.69 9.29
N ALA A 259 -17.90 -5.22 8.38
CA ALA A 259 -18.07 -6.56 7.83
C ALA A 259 -16.86 -7.41 8.17
N MET A 260 -17.08 -8.69 8.50
CA MET A 260 -15.99 -9.60 8.79
C MET A 260 -16.35 -11.07 8.56
N GLN A 261 -15.35 -11.86 8.24
CA GLN A 261 -15.48 -13.31 8.05
C GLN A 261 -14.14 -13.99 8.32
N HIS A 262 -14.18 -15.10 9.06
CA HIS A 262 -12.99 -15.92 9.27
C HIS A 262 -12.81 -16.89 8.11
N ASN A 263 -11.57 -17.16 7.74
CA ASN A 263 -11.17 -18.11 6.73
C ASN A 263 -10.16 -19.12 7.30
N ASP A 264 -9.68 -20.04 6.46
CA ASP A 264 -8.74 -21.10 6.79
C ASP A 264 -7.28 -20.62 7.00
N SER A 265 -6.95 -19.39 6.61
CA SER A 265 -5.61 -18.82 6.75
C SER A 265 -5.24 -18.50 8.21
N TYR A 266 -3.98 -18.12 8.44
CA TYR A 266 -3.45 -17.76 9.75
C TYR A 266 -3.22 -16.25 9.92
N ASN A 267 -3.33 -15.47 8.84
CA ASN A 267 -3.05 -14.04 8.87
C ASN A 267 -4.34 -13.24 9.08
N GLU A 268 -4.26 -12.19 9.89
CA GLU A 268 -5.30 -11.16 9.98
C GLU A 268 -5.20 -10.24 8.75
N ASN A 269 -6.31 -10.02 8.05
CA ASN A 269 -6.43 -8.94 7.06
C ASN A 269 -7.55 -7.99 7.49
N SER A 270 -7.17 -6.88 8.12
CA SER A 270 -8.12 -5.87 8.60
C SER A 270 -7.87 -4.54 7.89
N LEU A 271 -8.84 -4.12 7.07
CA LEU A 271 -8.84 -2.79 6.44
C LEU A 271 -9.76 -1.86 7.21
N SER A 272 -9.30 -0.63 7.42
CA SER A 272 -10.06 0.38 8.15
C SER A 272 -10.14 1.70 7.38
N PHE A 273 -11.33 2.31 7.40
CA PHE A 273 -11.67 3.49 6.62
C PHE A 273 -12.44 4.51 7.47
N VAL A 274 -12.17 5.78 7.18
CA VAL A 274 -12.84 6.93 7.79
C VAL A 274 -13.29 7.85 6.65
N ASN A 275 -14.60 8.06 6.50
CA ASN A 275 -15.18 8.85 5.40
C ASN A 275 -14.62 8.43 4.01
N ASN A 276 -14.58 7.11 3.74
CA ASN A 276 -14.03 6.49 2.53
C ASN A 276 -12.49 6.67 2.32
N ILE A 277 -11.79 7.25 3.28
CA ILE A 277 -10.32 7.35 3.27
C ILE A 277 -9.75 6.17 4.05
N ILE A 278 -8.78 5.48 3.46
CA ILE A 278 -8.08 4.38 4.13
C ILE A 278 -7.23 4.92 5.27
N THR A 279 -7.21 4.21 6.39
CA THR A 279 -6.33 4.50 7.54
C THR A 279 -5.36 3.33 7.74
N PRO A 280 -4.21 3.29 7.04
CA PRO A 280 -3.26 2.18 7.11
C PRO A 280 -2.67 1.95 8.50
N GLU A 281 -2.45 3.01 9.28
CA GLU A 281 -2.00 2.92 10.67
C GLU A 281 -3.18 2.68 11.66
N GLY A 282 -4.40 2.60 11.15
CA GLY A 282 -5.61 2.39 11.96
C GLY A 282 -5.99 3.63 12.76
N GLY A 283 -6.15 3.46 14.08
CA GLY A 283 -6.55 4.54 14.97
C GLY A 283 -7.53 4.11 16.07
N THR A 284 -8.26 5.09 16.59
CA THR A 284 -9.21 4.90 17.69
C THR A 284 -10.36 3.95 17.33
N HIS A 285 -10.88 4.00 16.11
CA HIS A 285 -11.93 3.13 15.58
C HIS A 285 -11.50 1.67 15.48
N LEU A 286 -10.32 1.41 14.90
CA LEU A 286 -9.75 0.06 14.81
C LEU A 286 -9.48 -0.52 16.21
N SER A 287 -9.00 0.31 17.14
CA SER A 287 -8.84 -0.09 18.55
C SER A 287 -10.19 -0.49 19.19
N GLY A 288 -11.25 0.28 18.91
CA GLY A 288 -12.61 0.00 19.38
C GLY A 288 -13.13 -1.34 18.87
N PHE A 289 -12.94 -1.62 17.58
CA PHE A 289 -13.27 -2.89 16.94
C PHE A 289 -12.51 -4.07 17.58
N LYS A 290 -11.18 -3.97 17.70
CA LYS A 290 -10.34 -5.03 18.29
C LYS A 290 -10.75 -5.35 19.74
N ASN A 291 -11.08 -4.33 20.51
CA ASN A 291 -11.56 -4.50 21.89
C ASN A 291 -12.92 -5.19 21.94
N ALA A 292 -13.88 -4.75 21.11
CA ALA A 292 -15.22 -5.35 21.06
C ALA A 292 -15.17 -6.81 20.63
N LEU A 293 -14.37 -7.18 19.64
CA LEU A 293 -14.17 -8.59 19.27
C LEU A 293 -13.67 -9.39 20.46
N THR A 294 -12.60 -8.92 21.09
CA THR A 294 -11.93 -9.67 22.17
C THR A 294 -12.86 -9.89 23.36
N SER A 295 -13.59 -8.87 23.81
CA SER A 295 -14.53 -9.02 24.92
C SER A 295 -15.70 -9.95 24.56
N THR A 296 -16.36 -9.70 23.41
CA THR A 296 -17.58 -10.41 23.02
C THR A 296 -17.35 -11.91 22.85
N PHE A 297 -16.26 -12.30 22.19
CA PHE A 297 -15.95 -13.73 22.00
C PHE A 297 -15.55 -14.40 23.31
N ASN A 298 -14.81 -13.73 24.20
CA ASN A 298 -14.48 -14.29 25.51
C ASN A 298 -15.74 -14.47 26.37
N ASP A 299 -16.62 -13.48 26.42
CA ASP A 299 -17.87 -13.55 27.18
C ASP A 299 -18.76 -14.68 26.65
N TYR A 300 -18.90 -14.79 25.32
CA TYR A 300 -19.65 -15.88 24.69
C TYR A 300 -19.04 -17.25 24.98
N ALA A 301 -17.71 -17.40 24.85
CA ALA A 301 -17.00 -18.65 25.08
C ALA A 301 -17.13 -19.13 26.53
N ARG A 302 -17.10 -18.21 27.51
CA ARG A 302 -17.31 -18.49 28.94
C ARG A 302 -18.75 -18.91 29.21
N LYS A 303 -19.72 -18.11 28.76
CA LYS A 303 -21.17 -18.36 28.95
C LYS A 303 -21.59 -19.72 28.39
N ASN A 304 -21.03 -20.13 27.26
CA ASN A 304 -21.35 -21.39 26.59
C ASN A 304 -20.38 -22.54 26.92
N LYS A 305 -19.48 -22.36 27.89
CA LYS A 305 -18.51 -23.38 28.36
C LYS A 305 -17.59 -23.93 27.26
N LEU A 306 -17.33 -23.14 26.22
CA LEU A 306 -16.34 -23.43 25.18
C LEU A 306 -14.91 -23.21 25.68
N LEU A 307 -14.76 -22.33 26.68
CA LEU A 307 -13.53 -22.11 27.44
C LEU A 307 -13.77 -22.50 28.90
N LYS A 308 -12.96 -23.40 29.45
CA LYS A 308 -13.13 -23.87 30.84
C LYS A 308 -12.72 -22.79 31.83
N GLU A 309 -13.33 -22.74 33.02
CA GLU A 309 -13.04 -21.72 34.05
C GLU A 309 -11.55 -21.61 34.43
N ASN A 310 -10.80 -22.71 34.34
CA ASN A 310 -9.38 -22.75 34.64
C ASN A 310 -8.45 -22.42 33.46
N GLU A 311 -8.98 -22.26 32.25
CA GLU A 311 -8.22 -21.85 31.07
C GLU A 311 -8.15 -20.31 31.01
N SER A 312 -7.03 -19.78 30.50
CA SER A 312 -6.87 -18.33 30.30
C SER A 312 -7.78 -17.83 29.18
N ASN A 313 -8.21 -16.57 29.28
CA ASN A 313 -8.95 -15.92 28.20
C ASN A 313 -8.18 -15.95 26.89
N LEU A 314 -8.93 -16.03 25.78
CA LEU A 314 -8.40 -15.87 24.44
C LEU A 314 -7.86 -14.46 24.28
N SER A 315 -6.66 -14.32 23.75
CA SER A 315 -6.14 -13.00 23.39
C SER A 315 -6.81 -12.50 22.11
N GLY A 316 -6.69 -11.19 21.86
CA GLY A 316 -7.26 -10.62 20.63
C GLY A 316 -6.65 -11.20 19.36
N GLU A 317 -5.36 -11.58 19.38
CA GLU A 317 -4.71 -12.22 18.24
C GLU A 317 -5.28 -13.62 17.97
N ASP A 318 -5.52 -14.41 19.02
CA ASP A 318 -6.08 -15.76 18.90
C ASP A 318 -7.44 -15.72 18.18
N ILE A 319 -8.25 -14.69 18.46
CA ILE A 319 -9.57 -14.50 17.85
C ILE A 319 -9.46 -13.99 16.41
N ARG A 320 -8.47 -13.14 16.11
CA ARG A 320 -8.31 -12.53 14.77
C ARG A 320 -7.47 -13.37 13.81
N GLU A 321 -6.97 -14.54 14.22
CA GLU A 321 -6.27 -15.48 13.34
C GLU A 321 -7.18 -15.88 12.17
N GLY A 322 -6.74 -15.59 10.93
CA GLY A 322 -7.53 -15.84 9.73
C GLY A 322 -8.79 -14.97 9.59
N LEU A 323 -8.88 -13.85 10.32
CA LEU A 323 -9.98 -12.91 10.18
C LEU A 323 -9.73 -11.96 9.02
N THR A 324 -10.69 -11.87 8.10
CA THR A 324 -10.75 -10.77 7.13
C THR A 324 -11.85 -9.80 7.56
N SER A 325 -11.52 -8.52 7.70
CA SER A 325 -12.47 -7.51 8.15
C SER A 325 -12.30 -6.17 7.43
N VAL A 326 -13.43 -5.49 7.24
CA VAL A 326 -13.53 -4.12 6.71
C VAL A 326 -14.30 -3.29 7.72
N ILE A 327 -13.64 -2.27 8.27
CA ILE A 327 -14.19 -1.33 9.25
C ILE A 327 -14.33 0.02 8.57
N SER A 328 -15.56 0.45 8.26
CA SER A 328 -15.84 1.75 7.66
C SER A 328 -16.63 2.61 8.64
N ILE A 329 -16.10 3.78 9.00
CA ILE A 329 -16.83 4.75 9.82
C ILE A 329 -17.06 6.05 9.06
N LYS A 330 -18.12 6.74 9.43
CA LYS A 330 -18.47 8.07 8.93
C LYS A 330 -18.69 9.02 10.10
N LEU A 331 -17.97 10.14 10.11
CA LEU A 331 -18.10 11.20 11.12
C LEU A 331 -17.94 12.59 10.52
N GLY A 332 -18.54 13.58 11.16
CA GLY A 332 -18.57 14.96 10.67
C GLY A 332 -17.20 15.65 10.71
N GLU A 333 -16.50 15.55 11.84
CA GLU A 333 -15.21 16.24 12.07
C GLU A 333 -14.08 15.24 12.40
N PRO A 334 -13.60 14.46 11.43
CA PRO A 334 -12.46 13.57 11.64
C PRO A 334 -11.17 14.35 11.88
N GLN A 335 -10.41 13.88 12.86
CA GLN A 335 -9.14 14.40 13.32
C GLN A 335 -8.09 13.31 13.13
N PHE A 336 -7.14 13.54 12.23
CA PHE A 336 -6.06 12.60 11.94
C PHE A 336 -4.77 13.00 12.65
N GLU A 337 -3.97 12.01 13.05
CA GLU A 337 -2.60 12.23 13.50
C GLU A 337 -1.73 12.57 12.27
N GLY A 338 -1.63 13.86 11.94
CA GLY A 338 -0.84 14.36 10.82
C GLY A 338 -1.61 14.54 9.49
N GLN A 339 -0.92 15.11 8.50
CA GLN A 339 -1.52 15.53 7.22
C GLN A 339 -1.86 14.34 6.30
N THR A 340 -1.11 13.25 6.39
CA THR A 340 -1.23 12.08 5.51
C THR A 340 -2.47 11.21 5.80
N LYS A 341 -3.31 11.62 6.77
CA LYS A 341 -4.58 10.96 7.17
C LYS A 341 -4.43 9.46 7.49
N GLN A 342 -3.25 9.05 7.94
CA GLN A 342 -2.89 7.64 8.16
C GLN A 342 -3.60 7.03 9.36
N LYS A 343 -3.84 7.84 10.41
CA LYS A 343 -4.33 7.37 11.71
C LYS A 343 -5.38 8.29 12.31
N LEU A 344 -6.49 7.73 12.77
CA LEU A 344 -7.58 8.48 13.39
C LEU A 344 -7.35 8.73 14.90
N GLY A 345 -7.56 9.98 15.33
CA GLY A 345 -7.44 10.43 16.71
C GLY A 345 -8.74 10.67 17.48
N ASN A 346 -9.91 10.70 16.84
CA ASN A 346 -11.21 10.95 17.51
C ASN A 346 -11.53 9.92 18.58
N SER A 347 -11.66 10.34 19.84
CA SER A 347 -11.89 9.42 20.97
C SER A 347 -13.28 8.77 20.96
N GLU A 348 -14.29 9.50 20.49
CA GLU A 348 -15.68 9.09 20.36
C GLU A 348 -15.84 7.93 19.37
N ALA A 349 -15.02 7.88 18.32
CA ALA A 349 -15.04 6.78 17.35
C ALA A 349 -14.72 5.43 18.00
N ARG A 350 -13.83 5.39 19.01
CA ARG A 350 -13.54 4.16 19.77
C ARG A 350 -14.78 3.65 20.52
N GLY A 351 -15.49 4.56 21.19
CA GLY A 351 -16.68 4.23 21.98
C GLY A 351 -17.85 3.78 21.13
N ALA A 352 -18.10 4.50 20.02
CA ALA A 352 -19.15 4.18 19.06
C ALA A 352 -18.93 2.79 18.43
N VAL A 353 -17.75 2.55 17.86
CA VAL A 353 -17.43 1.26 17.22
C VAL A 353 -17.50 0.12 18.22
N ASN A 354 -16.93 0.29 19.42
CA ASN A 354 -16.95 -0.77 20.43
C ASN A 354 -18.39 -1.15 20.80
N SER A 355 -19.23 -0.16 21.10
CA SER A 355 -20.63 -0.37 21.48
C SER A 355 -21.43 -1.10 20.40
N ILE A 356 -21.38 -0.60 19.16
CA ILE A 356 -22.18 -1.13 18.05
C ILE A 356 -21.75 -2.56 17.70
N VAL A 357 -20.43 -2.79 17.62
CA VAL A 357 -19.89 -4.11 17.30
C VAL A 357 -20.20 -5.09 18.43
N ASN A 358 -20.00 -4.72 19.70
CA ASN A 358 -20.27 -5.61 20.83
C ASN A 358 -21.74 -6.05 20.89
N GLU A 359 -22.68 -5.11 20.75
CA GLU A 359 -24.12 -5.39 20.79
C GLU A 359 -24.54 -6.32 19.66
N GLN A 360 -24.24 -5.95 18.40
CA GLN A 360 -24.71 -6.71 17.24
C GLN A 360 -23.98 -8.04 17.07
N LEU A 361 -22.69 -8.10 17.43
CA LEU A 361 -21.96 -9.36 17.44
C LEU A 361 -22.53 -10.30 18.50
N THR A 362 -22.92 -9.80 19.68
CA THR A 362 -23.58 -10.63 20.70
C THR A 362 -24.86 -11.24 20.14
N TYR A 363 -25.72 -10.44 19.50
CA TYR A 363 -26.93 -10.94 18.87
C TYR A 363 -26.63 -11.98 17.78
N PHE A 364 -25.63 -11.72 16.94
CA PHE A 364 -25.24 -12.64 15.88
C PHE A 364 -24.77 -13.99 16.45
N LEU A 365 -23.93 -14.00 17.48
CA LEU A 365 -23.40 -15.23 18.07
C LEU A 365 -24.50 -16.03 18.78
N GLU A 366 -25.44 -15.36 19.45
CA GLU A 366 -26.59 -16.03 20.09
C GLU A 366 -27.57 -16.62 19.06
N GLN A 367 -27.74 -15.97 17.90
CA GLN A 367 -28.59 -16.46 16.81
C GLN A 367 -27.91 -17.55 15.97
N ASN A 368 -26.57 -17.59 15.93
CA ASN A 368 -25.80 -18.53 15.13
C ASN A 368 -24.80 -19.35 15.96
N PRO A 369 -25.27 -20.24 16.87
CA PRO A 369 -24.38 -20.98 17.77
C PRO A 369 -23.36 -21.89 17.06
N SER A 370 -23.71 -22.42 15.89
CA SER A 370 -22.80 -23.25 15.08
C SER A 370 -21.60 -22.45 14.59
N ILE A 371 -21.83 -21.25 14.04
CA ILE A 371 -20.78 -20.35 13.58
C ILE A 371 -19.92 -19.89 14.76
N ALA A 372 -20.56 -19.47 15.86
CA ALA A 372 -19.86 -19.04 17.06
C ALA A 372 -18.93 -20.14 17.61
N LYS A 373 -19.40 -21.39 17.61
CA LYS A 373 -18.59 -22.54 18.02
C LYS A 373 -17.37 -22.75 17.13
N VAL A 374 -17.54 -22.71 15.80
CA VAL A 374 -16.42 -22.85 14.84
C VAL A 374 -15.35 -21.78 15.05
N ILE A 375 -15.77 -20.52 15.25
CA ILE A 375 -14.84 -19.42 15.52
C ILE A 375 -14.08 -19.64 16.83
N CYS A 376 -14.79 -19.95 17.91
CA CYS A 376 -14.17 -20.20 19.21
C CYS A 376 -13.20 -21.39 19.18
N GLU A 377 -13.56 -22.49 18.48
CA GLU A 377 -12.68 -23.65 18.33
C GLU A 377 -11.39 -23.30 17.58
N LYS A 378 -11.49 -22.49 16.50
CA LYS A 378 -10.30 -21.98 15.81
C LYS A 378 -9.44 -21.13 16.75
N ALA A 379 -10.03 -20.19 17.49
CA ALA A 379 -9.29 -19.33 18.40
C ALA A 379 -8.60 -20.13 19.53
N VAL A 380 -9.23 -21.19 20.05
CA VAL A 380 -8.61 -22.09 21.03
C VAL A 380 -7.43 -22.85 20.43
N LEU A 381 -7.51 -23.28 19.17
CA LEU A 381 -6.39 -23.92 18.47
C LEU A 381 -5.24 -22.92 18.26
N ALA A 382 -5.53 -21.68 17.88
CA ALA A 382 -4.56 -20.59 17.76
C ALA A 382 -3.84 -20.34 19.09
N GLN A 383 -4.61 -20.21 20.19
CA GLN A 383 -4.06 -20.03 21.54
C GLN A 383 -3.11 -21.16 21.92
N ARG A 384 -3.51 -22.43 21.69
CA ARG A 384 -2.67 -23.60 21.98
C ARG A 384 -1.38 -23.61 21.16
N ALA A 385 -1.46 -23.24 19.88
CA ALA A 385 -0.29 -23.14 19.01
C ALA A 385 0.67 -22.04 19.50
N ARG A 386 0.14 -20.86 19.84
CA ARG A 386 0.91 -19.73 20.38
C ARG A 386 1.58 -20.07 21.71
N ASP A 387 0.88 -20.73 22.63
CA ASP A 387 1.44 -21.18 23.90
C ASP A 387 2.54 -22.25 23.71
N ALA A 388 2.36 -23.17 22.76
CA ALA A 388 3.38 -24.14 22.39
C ALA A 388 4.63 -23.45 21.79
N ALA A 389 4.42 -22.48 20.90
CA ALA A 389 5.50 -21.68 20.31
C ALA A 389 6.26 -20.88 21.38
N ARG A 390 5.55 -20.24 22.30
CA ARG A 390 6.14 -19.51 23.43
C ARG A 390 6.97 -20.43 24.32
N LYS A 391 6.45 -21.60 24.69
CA LYS A 391 7.20 -22.60 25.46
C LYS A 391 8.46 -23.09 24.73
N ALA A 392 8.36 -23.37 23.44
CA ALA A 392 9.50 -23.77 22.61
C ALA A 392 10.56 -22.66 22.51
N ARG A 393 10.13 -21.40 22.39
CA ARG A 393 10.98 -20.21 22.39
C ARG A 393 11.67 -20.02 23.73
N ASP A 394 10.95 -20.13 24.85
CA ASP A 394 11.50 -19.95 26.20
C ASP A 394 12.49 -21.06 26.56
N LEU A 395 12.22 -22.31 26.16
CA LEU A 395 13.17 -23.42 26.28
C LEU A 395 14.46 -23.16 25.50
N THR A 396 14.35 -22.60 24.30
CA THR A 396 15.51 -22.22 23.46
C THR A 396 16.26 -21.04 24.08
N ARG A 397 15.56 -19.97 24.49
CA ARG A 397 16.13 -18.79 25.16
C ARG A 397 16.88 -19.16 26.43
N ARG A 398 16.35 -20.06 27.27
CA ARG A 398 17.03 -20.55 28.48
C ARG A 398 18.30 -21.34 28.17
N LYS A 399 18.35 -22.08 27.05
CA LYS A 399 19.60 -22.72 26.59
C LYS A 399 20.63 -21.67 26.15
N THR A 400 20.23 -20.66 25.38
CA THR A 400 21.13 -19.57 24.95
C THR A 400 21.51 -18.57 26.04
N ALA A 401 20.70 -18.37 27.08
CA ALA A 401 21.00 -17.43 28.17
C ALA A 401 22.23 -17.86 29.00
N LEU A 402 22.56 -19.15 29.00
CA LEU A 402 23.81 -19.67 29.56
C LEU A 402 25.02 -19.46 28.62
N ASP A 403 24.80 -19.23 27.33
CA ASP A 403 25.81 -19.10 26.27
C ASP A 403 25.95 -17.66 25.70
N GLY A 404 25.30 -16.66 26.30
CA GLY A 404 25.19 -15.29 25.76
C GLY A 404 24.26 -15.21 24.54
N PHE A 405 23.91 -13.99 24.10
CA PHE A 405 23.18 -13.78 22.84
C PHE A 405 24.04 -14.27 21.66
N SER A 406 24.02 -15.57 21.38
CA SER A 406 24.79 -16.17 20.31
C SER A 406 24.12 -15.84 18.98
N LEU A 407 24.84 -15.08 18.16
CA LEU A 407 24.45 -14.87 16.77
C LEU A 407 24.32 -16.21 16.06
N PRO A 408 23.48 -16.31 15.01
CA PRO A 408 23.32 -17.56 14.27
C PRO A 408 24.69 -18.08 13.81
N GLY A 409 25.01 -19.35 14.07
CA GLY A 409 26.34 -19.89 13.78
C GLY A 409 26.76 -19.83 12.30
N LYS A 410 25.81 -19.60 11.39
CA LYS A 410 26.03 -19.40 9.95
C LYS A 410 26.22 -17.93 9.54
N LEU A 411 25.89 -16.98 10.41
CA LEU A 411 26.05 -15.55 10.15
C LEU A 411 27.54 -15.18 10.18
N ALA A 412 28.05 -14.62 9.08
CA ALA A 412 29.33 -13.96 9.06
C ALA A 412 29.14 -12.47 9.35
N ASP A 413 29.22 -12.07 10.62
CA ASP A 413 28.95 -10.69 11.07
C ASP A 413 30.01 -9.67 10.59
N CYS A 414 29.65 -8.39 10.67
CA CYS A 414 30.54 -7.25 10.47
C CYS A 414 31.11 -6.73 11.81
N SER A 415 32.23 -6.00 11.75
CA SER A 415 32.88 -5.48 12.95
C SER A 415 32.31 -4.14 13.44
N ASP A 416 31.79 -3.31 12.55
CA ASP A 416 31.08 -2.07 12.92
C ASP A 416 29.78 -2.44 13.66
N LYS A 417 29.39 -1.56 14.58
CA LYS A 417 28.21 -1.69 15.43
C LYS A 417 27.21 -0.55 15.22
N ASN A 418 27.55 0.46 14.41
CA ASN A 418 26.59 1.48 13.99
C ASN A 418 25.67 0.89 12.90
N PRO A 419 24.36 0.68 13.16
CA PRO A 419 23.45 0.10 12.20
C PRO A 419 23.36 0.86 10.86
N GLU A 420 23.55 2.18 10.88
CA GLU A 420 23.52 3.03 9.68
C GLU A 420 24.60 2.67 8.65
N ASN A 421 25.78 2.27 9.15
CA ASN A 421 26.90 1.86 8.31
C ASN A 421 26.82 0.39 7.92
N CYS A 422 25.99 -0.38 8.62
CA CYS A 422 26.00 -1.83 8.54
C CYS A 422 24.92 -2.34 7.58
N GLU A 423 25.32 -3.32 6.76
CA GLU A 423 24.43 -3.99 5.82
C GLU A 423 24.55 -5.51 5.92
N ILE A 424 23.47 -6.21 5.64
CA ILE A 424 23.41 -7.67 5.66
C ILE A 424 22.94 -8.20 4.31
N TYR A 425 23.70 -9.13 3.75
CA TYR A 425 23.33 -9.85 2.52
C TYR A 425 22.74 -11.20 2.87
N ILE A 426 21.51 -11.43 2.40
CA ILE A 426 20.84 -12.72 2.44
C ILE A 426 21.14 -13.42 1.12
N VAL A 427 21.85 -14.55 1.17
CA VAL A 427 22.37 -15.24 -0.02
C VAL A 427 21.86 -16.67 -0.13
N GLU A 428 21.64 -17.11 -1.36
CA GLU A 428 21.21 -18.48 -1.66
C GLU A 428 22.37 -19.47 -1.55
N GLY A 429 22.31 -20.33 -0.54
CA GLY A 429 23.25 -21.44 -0.37
C GLY A 429 24.60 -21.06 0.23
N ASP A 430 25.32 -22.10 0.69
CA ASP A 430 26.65 -21.95 1.27
C ASP A 430 27.71 -21.60 0.21
N SER A 431 27.45 -21.90 -1.07
CA SER A 431 28.37 -21.60 -2.19
C SER A 431 28.46 -20.10 -2.45
N ALA A 432 27.33 -19.44 -2.76
CA ALA A 432 27.27 -17.99 -2.90
C ALA A 432 27.68 -17.28 -1.59
N GLY A 433 27.30 -17.85 -0.43
CA GLY A 433 27.76 -17.36 0.87
C GLY A 433 29.28 -17.41 1.07
N GLY A 434 29.97 -18.41 0.53
CA GLY A 434 31.42 -18.50 0.57
C GLY A 434 32.11 -17.40 -0.25
N SER A 435 31.66 -17.19 -1.48
CA SER A 435 32.16 -16.12 -2.36
C SER A 435 31.88 -14.75 -1.75
N ALA A 436 30.63 -14.49 -1.31
CA ALA A 436 30.24 -13.24 -0.69
C ALA A 436 31.01 -12.96 0.61
N LYS A 437 31.24 -13.98 1.46
CA LYS A 437 32.04 -13.84 2.69
C LYS A 437 33.49 -13.44 2.41
N THR A 438 34.03 -13.86 1.27
CA THR A 438 35.40 -13.55 0.84
C THR A 438 35.48 -12.17 0.20
N ALA A 439 34.49 -11.79 -0.61
CA ALA A 439 34.40 -10.52 -1.31
C ALA A 439 34.13 -9.33 -0.37
N ARG A 440 33.33 -9.54 0.68
CA ARG A 440 32.77 -8.46 1.50
C ARG A 440 33.80 -7.55 2.17
N SER A 441 33.37 -6.32 2.45
CA SER A 441 33.98 -5.50 3.48
C SER A 441 33.61 -6.03 4.86
N ARG A 442 34.58 -6.62 5.58
CA ARG A 442 34.35 -7.15 6.94
C ARG A 442 33.97 -6.07 7.96
N ALA A 443 34.26 -4.81 7.64
CA ALA A 443 33.93 -3.68 8.50
C ALA A 443 32.41 -3.47 8.59
N THR A 444 31.73 -3.44 7.44
CA THR A 444 30.35 -2.96 7.33
C THR A 444 29.35 -3.99 6.81
N GLN A 445 29.80 -5.07 6.19
CA GLN A 445 28.91 -6.01 5.49
C GLN A 445 28.86 -7.36 6.21
N ALA A 446 27.68 -7.83 6.57
CA ALA A 446 27.43 -9.16 7.12
C ALA A 446 26.81 -10.09 6.05
N ILE A 447 27.08 -11.40 6.14
CA ILE A 447 26.55 -12.39 5.19
C ILE A 447 25.75 -13.45 5.95
N LEU A 448 24.50 -13.64 5.55
CA LEU A 448 23.61 -14.67 6.07
C LEU A 448 23.23 -15.64 4.94
N PRO A 449 23.91 -16.80 4.85
CA PRO A 449 23.55 -17.82 3.88
C PRO A 449 22.27 -18.54 4.29
N LEU A 450 21.41 -18.79 3.30
CA LEU A 450 20.20 -19.58 3.46
C LEU A 450 20.37 -20.97 2.86
N ARG A 451 19.80 -21.99 3.49
CA ARG A 451 19.88 -23.37 2.99
C ARG A 451 18.52 -23.83 2.46
N GLY A 452 18.50 -24.11 1.16
CA GLY A 452 17.29 -24.54 0.46
C GLY A 452 16.23 -23.45 0.37
N LYS A 453 15.03 -23.82 -0.09
CA LYS A 453 13.90 -22.91 -0.20
C LYS A 453 13.36 -22.56 1.19
N ILE A 454 13.09 -21.28 1.42
CA ILE A 454 12.51 -20.81 2.68
C ILE A 454 11.09 -21.39 2.84
N LEU A 455 10.69 -21.61 4.08
CA LEU A 455 9.32 -21.98 4.38
C LEU A 455 8.36 -20.90 3.86
N ASN A 456 7.38 -21.29 3.06
CA ASN A 456 6.30 -20.38 2.68
C ASN A 456 5.48 -20.04 3.93
N VAL A 457 5.62 -18.79 4.38
CA VAL A 457 4.99 -18.29 5.59
C VAL A 457 3.51 -17.98 5.41
N GLU A 458 3.04 -17.76 4.18
CA GLU A 458 1.62 -17.49 3.89
C GLU A 458 0.72 -18.68 4.27
N LYS A 459 1.23 -19.90 4.07
CA LYS A 459 0.53 -21.17 4.30
C LYS A 459 0.86 -21.80 5.65
N SER A 460 1.70 -21.17 6.45
CA SER A 460 2.28 -21.77 7.64
C SER A 460 1.79 -21.09 8.91
N ARG A 461 1.53 -21.90 9.93
CA ARG A 461 1.21 -21.40 11.28
C ARG A 461 2.42 -20.75 11.93
N LEU A 462 2.15 -19.81 12.83
CA LEU A 462 3.18 -19.07 13.56
C LEU A 462 4.14 -19.99 14.33
N ASP A 463 3.67 -21.07 14.94
CA ASP A 463 4.52 -22.02 15.67
C ASP A 463 5.54 -22.72 14.74
N LYS A 464 5.09 -23.16 13.55
CA LYS A 464 5.95 -23.78 12.54
C LYS A 464 6.96 -22.77 11.96
N ILE A 465 6.53 -21.52 11.76
CA ILE A 465 7.38 -20.42 11.30
C ILE A 465 8.48 -20.14 12.33
N LEU A 466 8.11 -20.00 13.61
CA LEU A 466 9.05 -19.73 14.70
C LEU A 466 9.95 -20.92 15.01
N MET A 467 9.60 -22.15 14.66
CA MET A 467 10.48 -23.33 14.75
C MET A 467 11.42 -23.49 13.55
N ASN A 468 11.20 -22.76 12.45
CA ASN A 468 12.05 -22.85 11.27
C ASN A 468 13.42 -22.20 11.53
N LYS A 469 14.50 -22.97 11.33
CA LYS A 469 15.87 -22.53 11.62
C LYS A 469 16.33 -21.34 10.77
N GLU A 470 15.89 -21.25 9.53
CA GLU A 470 16.27 -20.16 8.62
C GLU A 470 15.60 -18.85 9.05
N ILE A 471 14.32 -18.91 9.41
CA ILE A 471 13.55 -17.77 9.93
C ILE A 471 14.08 -17.33 11.30
N GLN A 472 14.34 -18.28 12.21
CA GLN A 472 14.98 -17.98 13.50
C GLN A 472 16.33 -17.27 13.31
N ALA A 473 17.14 -17.72 12.34
CA ALA A 473 18.42 -17.10 12.05
C ALA A 473 18.25 -15.66 11.54
N MET A 474 17.27 -15.38 10.68
CA MET A 474 16.96 -14.02 10.21
C MET A 474 16.52 -13.11 11.36
N ILE A 475 15.53 -13.54 12.15
CA ILE A 475 15.02 -12.76 13.31
C ILE A 475 16.16 -12.44 14.29
N THR A 476 17.00 -13.43 14.60
CA THR A 476 18.14 -13.25 15.50
C THR A 476 19.21 -12.35 14.89
N ALA A 477 19.45 -12.45 13.58
CA ALA A 477 20.42 -11.61 12.88
C ALA A 477 19.97 -10.14 12.88
N PHE A 478 18.71 -9.86 12.55
CA PHE A 478 18.21 -8.48 12.50
C PHE A 478 18.11 -7.83 13.88
N GLY A 479 17.79 -8.61 14.92
CA GLY A 479 17.74 -8.14 16.31
C GLY A 479 16.44 -7.44 16.70
N THR A 480 15.53 -7.23 15.74
CA THR A 480 14.27 -6.51 15.94
C THR A 480 13.21 -7.31 16.68
N GLY A 481 13.26 -8.65 16.68
CA GLY A 481 12.14 -9.47 17.17
C GLY A 481 11.08 -9.68 16.09
N ILE A 482 9.85 -10.02 16.48
CA ILE A 482 8.73 -10.31 15.56
C ILE A 482 7.39 -10.08 16.28
N HIS A 483 6.37 -9.61 15.55
CA HIS A 483 5.03 -9.28 16.10
C HIS A 483 5.12 -8.39 17.35
N ASP A 484 4.55 -8.82 18.48
CA ASP A 484 4.50 -8.07 19.75
C ASP A 484 5.87 -7.67 20.30
N ASP A 485 6.91 -8.46 20.01
CA ASP A 485 8.28 -8.18 20.47
C ASP A 485 9.07 -7.40 19.41
N PHE A 486 8.46 -7.00 18.29
CA PHE A 486 9.13 -6.26 17.22
C PHE A 486 9.45 -4.84 17.68
N ASP A 487 10.71 -4.48 17.52
CA ASP A 487 11.24 -3.16 17.84
C ASP A 487 12.26 -2.77 16.78
N ILE A 488 11.87 -1.81 15.95
CA ILE A 488 12.70 -1.31 14.85
C ILE A 488 13.98 -0.64 15.34
N GLU A 489 13.97 -0.04 16.55
CA GLU A 489 15.14 0.64 17.11
C GLU A 489 16.28 -0.32 17.43
N LYS A 490 15.97 -1.62 17.58
CA LYS A 490 16.96 -2.69 17.79
C LYS A 490 17.54 -3.25 16.49
N LEU A 491 17.17 -2.70 15.33
CA LEU A 491 17.67 -3.16 14.05
C LEU A 491 19.19 -3.02 13.95
N ARG A 492 19.86 -4.13 13.62
CA ARG A 492 21.33 -4.19 13.55
C ARG A 492 21.92 -3.73 12.22
N TYR A 493 21.12 -3.68 11.15
CA TYR A 493 21.58 -3.37 9.80
C TYR A 493 20.53 -2.50 9.10
N HIS A 494 20.85 -1.25 8.75
CA HIS A 494 19.95 -0.36 8.01
C HIS A 494 19.85 -0.70 6.52
N LYS A 495 20.59 -1.71 6.04
CA LYS A 495 20.38 -2.27 4.71
C LYS A 495 20.31 -3.79 4.79
N ILE A 496 19.15 -4.33 4.46
CA ILE A 496 18.91 -5.77 4.31
C ILE A 496 18.82 -6.03 2.80
N ILE A 497 19.83 -6.69 2.26
CA ILE A 497 19.99 -6.89 0.82
C ILE A 497 19.72 -8.36 0.50
N ILE A 498 18.67 -8.60 -0.28
CA ILE A 498 18.36 -9.91 -0.84
C ILE A 498 19.23 -10.07 -2.09
N MET A 499 20.15 -11.02 -2.06
CA MET A 499 21.09 -11.31 -3.14
C MET A 499 20.93 -12.76 -3.57
N THR A 500 20.03 -12.97 -4.52
CA THR A 500 19.67 -14.27 -5.12
C THR A 500 20.13 -14.35 -6.57
N ASP A 501 20.19 -15.57 -7.11
CA ASP A 501 20.56 -15.80 -8.50
C ASP A 501 19.50 -15.23 -9.47
N ALA A 502 19.93 -14.87 -10.68
CA ALA A 502 19.07 -14.33 -11.73
C ALA A 502 18.35 -15.44 -12.54
N ASP A 503 17.85 -16.44 -11.83
CA ASP A 503 17.14 -17.60 -12.37
C ASP A 503 15.76 -17.78 -11.69
N VAL A 504 15.06 -18.84 -12.08
CA VAL A 504 13.71 -19.15 -11.56
C VAL A 504 13.70 -19.49 -10.06
N ASP A 505 14.78 -20.09 -9.54
CA ASP A 505 14.88 -20.48 -8.14
C ASP A 505 15.22 -19.27 -7.26
N GLY A 506 16.11 -18.38 -7.71
CA GLY A 506 16.41 -17.11 -7.07
C GLY A 506 15.18 -16.19 -7.01
N ALA A 507 14.42 -16.08 -8.10
CA ALA A 507 13.15 -15.34 -8.11
C ALA A 507 12.13 -15.91 -7.11
N HIS A 508 12.08 -17.23 -6.97
CA HIS A 508 11.21 -17.89 -5.99
C HIS A 508 11.64 -17.60 -4.55
N ILE A 509 12.94 -17.65 -4.23
CA ILE A 509 13.45 -17.30 -2.89
C ILE A 509 13.21 -15.83 -2.58
N ALA A 510 13.45 -14.94 -3.53
CA ALA A 510 13.13 -13.52 -3.38
C ALA A 510 11.65 -13.32 -3.04
N THR A 511 10.75 -14.00 -3.75
CA THR A 511 9.30 -13.95 -3.48
C THR A 511 8.97 -14.44 -2.07
N LEU A 512 9.58 -15.53 -1.60
CA LEU A 512 9.39 -16.05 -0.24
C LEU A 512 9.90 -15.06 0.84
N LEU A 513 11.04 -14.42 0.61
CA LEU A 513 11.60 -13.40 1.50
C LEU A 513 10.72 -12.15 1.56
N LEU A 514 10.28 -11.64 0.40
CA LEU A 514 9.38 -10.49 0.34
C LEU A 514 8.06 -10.78 1.06
N THR A 515 7.52 -11.99 0.90
CA THR A 515 6.34 -12.45 1.65
C THR A 515 6.61 -12.43 3.16
N PHE A 516 7.78 -12.93 3.61
CA PHE A 516 8.15 -12.90 5.02
C PHE A 516 8.27 -11.47 5.58
N PHE A 517 8.96 -10.57 4.89
CA PHE A 517 9.08 -9.18 5.32
C PHE A 517 7.72 -8.50 5.36
N TYR A 518 6.91 -8.64 4.31
CA TYR A 518 5.57 -8.04 4.25
C TYR A 518 4.65 -8.51 5.38
N ARG A 519 4.66 -9.81 5.70
CA ARG A 519 3.78 -10.41 6.71
C ARG A 519 4.22 -10.19 8.15
N PHE A 520 5.52 -10.21 8.42
CA PHE A 520 6.04 -10.30 9.79
C PHE A 520 6.89 -9.09 10.21
N MET A 521 7.39 -8.31 9.26
CA MET A 521 8.27 -7.16 9.51
C MET A 521 7.98 -6.01 8.53
N PRO A 522 6.72 -5.59 8.34
CA PRO A 522 6.35 -4.61 7.31
C PRO A 522 7.09 -3.28 7.50
N ASP A 523 7.39 -2.89 8.74
CA ASP A 523 8.10 -1.65 9.07
C ASP A 523 9.51 -1.60 8.47
N LEU A 524 10.17 -2.74 8.25
CA LEU A 524 11.46 -2.77 7.54
C LEU A 524 11.33 -2.31 6.08
N ILE A 525 10.19 -2.59 5.44
CA ILE A 525 9.90 -2.14 4.08
C ILE A 525 9.48 -0.66 4.10
N LYS A 526 8.62 -0.27 5.05
CA LYS A 526 8.12 1.11 5.17
C LYS A 526 9.24 2.12 5.40
N GLU A 527 10.18 1.80 6.30
CA GLU A 527 11.36 2.64 6.58
C GLU A 527 12.44 2.53 5.48
N GLY A 528 12.23 1.69 4.46
CA GLY A 528 13.11 1.59 3.30
C GLY A 528 14.43 0.87 3.58
N TYR A 529 14.44 -0.10 4.48
CA TYR A 529 15.63 -0.88 4.83
C TYR A 529 15.82 -2.15 3.97
N VAL A 530 14.81 -2.56 3.20
CA VAL A 530 14.87 -3.79 2.36
C VAL A 530 15.22 -3.46 0.91
N TYR A 531 16.22 -4.17 0.38
CA TYR A 531 16.76 -3.98 -0.97
C TYR A 531 16.92 -5.33 -1.69
N MET A 532 16.85 -5.30 -3.01
CA MET A 532 17.23 -6.40 -3.90
C MET A 532 18.54 -6.04 -4.60
N ALA A 533 19.52 -6.93 -4.57
CA ALA A 533 20.73 -6.78 -5.37
C ALA A 533 20.43 -7.06 -6.85
N GLN A 534 21.04 -6.28 -7.74
CA GLN A 534 20.92 -6.49 -9.17
C GLN A 534 22.29 -6.85 -9.76
N PRO A 535 22.65 -8.15 -9.80
CA PRO A 535 23.88 -8.59 -10.44
C PRO A 535 23.82 -8.40 -11.97
N PRO A 536 24.96 -8.25 -12.67
CA PRO A 536 24.99 -8.11 -14.11
C PRO A 536 24.60 -9.41 -14.80
N LEU A 537 23.89 -9.30 -15.94
CA LEU A 537 23.53 -10.46 -16.77
C LEU A 537 24.68 -10.93 -17.65
N TYR A 538 25.52 -9.98 -18.10
CA TYR A 538 26.60 -10.25 -19.04
C TYR A 538 27.92 -9.61 -18.62
N ARG A 539 29.02 -10.30 -18.91
CA ARG A 539 30.37 -9.75 -18.96
C ARG A 539 30.87 -9.76 -20.40
N VAL A 540 31.31 -8.62 -20.88
CA VAL A 540 31.98 -8.48 -22.18
C VAL A 540 33.46 -8.22 -21.95
N GLU A 541 34.31 -9.04 -22.56
CA GLU A 541 35.77 -8.86 -22.53
C GLU A 541 36.28 -8.55 -23.95
N ARG A 542 37.09 -7.49 -24.05
CA ARG A 542 37.82 -7.13 -25.27
C ARG A 542 39.16 -6.51 -24.91
N ASN A 543 40.25 -6.98 -25.50
CA ASN A 543 41.60 -6.43 -25.30
C ASN A 543 41.99 -6.28 -23.81
N LYS A 544 41.62 -7.25 -22.95
CA LYS A 544 41.82 -7.24 -21.50
C LYS A 544 41.07 -6.14 -20.73
N LYS A 545 40.11 -5.46 -21.36
CA LYS A 545 39.13 -4.61 -20.69
C LYS A 545 37.83 -5.38 -20.51
N PHE A 546 37.14 -5.10 -19.42
CA PHE A 546 35.89 -5.74 -19.04
C PHE A 546 34.77 -4.70 -18.95
N TRP A 547 33.59 -5.07 -19.43
CA TRP A 547 32.35 -4.31 -19.29
C TRP A 547 31.26 -5.25 -18.77
N TYR A 548 30.34 -4.71 -17.98
CA TYR A 548 29.20 -5.44 -17.45
C TYR A 548 27.91 -4.85 -18.02
N ALA A 549 26.96 -5.71 -18.37
CA ALA A 549 25.64 -5.30 -18.86
C ALA A 549 24.53 -5.92 -18.00
N TYR A 550 23.52 -5.13 -17.67
CA TYR A 550 22.38 -5.51 -16.84
C TYR A 550 21.11 -5.78 -17.67
N SER A 551 21.17 -5.53 -18.99
CA SER A 551 20.09 -5.84 -19.94
C SER A 551 20.65 -6.22 -21.32
N ASP A 552 19.82 -6.84 -22.15
CA ASP A 552 20.16 -7.13 -23.55
C ASP A 552 20.38 -5.83 -24.36
N GLN A 553 19.68 -4.75 -24.01
CA GLN A 553 19.84 -3.45 -24.65
C GLN A 553 21.20 -2.83 -24.30
N GLU A 554 21.59 -2.87 -23.03
CA GLU A 554 22.92 -2.43 -22.59
C GLU A 554 24.03 -3.25 -23.22
N LEU A 555 23.85 -4.58 -23.31
CA LEU A 555 24.81 -5.45 -23.99
C LEU A 555 25.02 -5.00 -25.44
N ASN A 556 23.93 -4.76 -26.17
CA ASN A 556 23.98 -4.28 -27.55
C ASN A 556 24.66 -2.91 -27.65
N ASN A 557 24.38 -1.98 -26.73
CA ASN A 557 25.01 -0.66 -26.70
C ASN A 557 26.53 -0.78 -26.47
N ILE A 558 26.95 -1.56 -25.46
CA ILE A 558 28.36 -1.81 -25.17
C ILE A 558 29.05 -2.44 -26.37
N VAL A 559 28.44 -3.46 -27.00
CA VAL A 559 29.00 -4.13 -28.17
C VAL A 559 29.09 -3.20 -29.38
N ASN A 560 28.13 -2.28 -29.56
CA ASN A 560 28.18 -1.27 -30.62
C ASN A 560 29.29 -0.25 -30.38
N GLU A 561 29.49 0.20 -29.15
CA GLU A 561 30.55 1.17 -28.78
C GLU A 561 31.95 0.58 -28.91
N ILE A 562 32.17 -0.63 -28.41
CA ILE A 562 33.48 -1.28 -28.52
C ILE A 562 33.73 -1.80 -29.95
N GLY A 563 32.67 -1.95 -30.75
CA GLY A 563 32.67 -2.46 -32.12
C GLY A 563 32.31 -3.96 -32.19
N ARG A 564 31.42 -4.32 -33.12
CA ARG A 564 31.01 -5.71 -33.40
C ARG A 564 32.13 -6.49 -34.09
N ASP A 565 33.01 -7.10 -33.29
CA ASP A 565 34.08 -7.98 -33.75
C ASP A 565 33.89 -9.37 -33.11
N ASN A 566 34.25 -10.43 -33.83
CA ASN A 566 34.20 -11.82 -33.36
C ASN A 566 35.18 -12.09 -32.19
N ASN A 567 36.08 -11.15 -31.91
CA ASN A 567 37.01 -11.21 -30.78
C ASN A 567 36.39 -10.81 -29.43
N ASN A 568 35.17 -10.27 -29.40
CA ASN A 568 34.47 -9.94 -28.15
C ASN A 568 34.05 -11.24 -27.45
N LYS A 569 34.59 -11.51 -26.26
CA LYS A 569 34.16 -12.65 -25.44
C LYS A 569 33.01 -12.22 -24.54
N ILE A 570 31.81 -12.73 -24.82
CA ILE A 570 30.61 -12.45 -24.03
C ILE A 570 30.34 -13.67 -23.14
N GLN A 571 30.37 -13.48 -21.83
CA GLN A 571 29.96 -14.45 -20.83
C GLN A 571 28.62 -14.02 -20.25
N ARG A 572 27.64 -14.93 -20.22
CA ARG A 572 26.37 -14.73 -19.52
C ARG A 572 26.48 -15.39 -18.15
N TYR A 573 26.16 -14.65 -17.09
CA TYR A 573 26.10 -15.20 -15.74
C TYR A 573 24.76 -15.92 -15.56
N LYS A 574 24.80 -17.17 -15.09
CA LYS A 574 23.59 -17.93 -14.73
C LYS A 574 23.28 -17.88 -13.23
N GLY A 575 24.29 -17.67 -12.40
CA GLY A 575 24.15 -17.53 -10.96
C GLY A 575 25.36 -16.85 -10.34
N LEU A 576 25.20 -16.36 -9.11
CA LEU A 576 26.22 -15.64 -8.35
C LEU A 576 27.45 -16.50 -8.07
N GLY A 577 27.28 -17.82 -8.01
CA GLY A 577 28.37 -18.79 -7.81
C GLY A 577 29.37 -18.89 -8.98
N GLU A 578 29.03 -18.36 -10.16
CA GLU A 578 29.94 -18.31 -11.33
C GLU A 578 30.91 -17.12 -11.27
N MET A 579 30.66 -16.17 -10.35
CA MET A 579 31.51 -15.00 -10.13
C MET A 579 32.57 -15.33 -9.08
N ASP A 580 33.82 -14.94 -9.36
CA ASP A 580 34.84 -14.91 -8.32
C ASP A 580 34.59 -13.76 -7.33
N ALA A 581 35.31 -13.75 -6.21
CA ALA A 581 35.10 -12.78 -5.15
C ALA A 581 35.37 -11.32 -5.59
N GLU A 582 36.30 -11.11 -6.51
CA GLU A 582 36.66 -9.78 -7.00
C GLU A 582 35.56 -9.23 -7.93
N GLN A 583 35.04 -10.07 -8.83
CA GLN A 583 33.90 -9.75 -9.68
C GLN A 583 32.64 -9.47 -8.86
N LEU A 584 32.36 -10.30 -7.86
CA LEU A 584 31.18 -10.12 -7.01
C LEU A 584 31.26 -8.79 -6.23
N TRP A 585 32.45 -8.44 -5.73
CA TRP A 585 32.70 -7.15 -5.11
C TRP A 585 32.43 -6.00 -6.09
N ASP A 586 33.14 -5.97 -7.21
CA ASP A 586 33.13 -4.85 -8.16
C ASP A 586 31.76 -4.57 -8.79
N THR A 587 30.89 -5.58 -8.87
CA THR A 587 29.62 -5.48 -9.59
C THR A 587 28.41 -5.34 -8.68
N THR A 588 28.42 -6.00 -7.52
CA THR A 588 27.19 -6.24 -6.74
C THR A 588 27.33 -5.83 -5.28
N MET A 589 28.54 -5.84 -4.70
CA MET A 589 28.75 -5.56 -3.28
C MET A 589 29.46 -4.23 -2.98
N ASP A 590 30.18 -3.65 -3.94
CA ASP A 590 30.87 -2.36 -3.79
C ASP A 590 29.84 -1.21 -3.70
N PRO A 591 29.75 -0.49 -2.57
CA PRO A 591 28.81 0.62 -2.40
C PRO A 591 28.92 1.73 -3.45
N ASP A 592 30.10 1.91 -4.05
CA ASP A 592 30.34 2.98 -5.03
C ASP A 592 29.90 2.61 -6.46
N LYS A 593 29.68 1.31 -6.74
CA LYS A 593 29.41 0.81 -8.11
C LYS A 593 28.08 0.06 -8.23
N ARG A 594 27.63 -0.59 -7.16
CA ARG A 594 26.46 -1.48 -7.19
C ARG A 594 25.17 -0.74 -7.49
N VAL A 595 24.20 -1.49 -8.04
CA VAL A 595 22.81 -1.06 -8.19
C VAL A 595 21.94 -1.90 -7.25
N LEU A 596 21.14 -1.23 -6.42
CA LEU A 596 20.18 -1.85 -5.52
C LEU A 596 18.77 -1.36 -5.85
N LEU A 597 17.83 -2.27 -5.98
CA LEU A 597 16.41 -1.94 -6.07
C LEU A 597 15.85 -1.86 -4.66
N ARG A 598 15.37 -0.68 -4.24
CA ARG A 598 14.73 -0.52 -2.94
C ARG A 598 13.30 -1.03 -3.00
N VAL A 599 12.95 -1.95 -2.10
CA VAL A 599 11.58 -2.45 -1.97
C VAL A 599 10.75 -1.38 -1.26
N THR A 600 9.57 -1.08 -1.81
CA THR A 600 8.64 -0.11 -1.23
C THR A 600 7.26 -0.74 -1.16
N ILE A 601 6.46 -0.29 -0.20
CA ILE A 601 5.06 -0.68 -0.04
C ILE A 601 4.21 0.57 -0.24
N ASP A 602 3.27 0.51 -1.16
CA ASP A 602 2.22 1.53 -1.24
C ASP A 602 1.06 1.11 -0.33
N GLU A 603 0.94 1.80 0.79
CA GLU A 603 -0.08 1.49 1.80
C GLU A 603 -1.50 1.71 1.30
N ASP A 604 -1.68 2.63 0.34
CA ASP A 604 -2.96 2.86 -0.32
C ASP A 604 -3.39 1.65 -1.18
N SER A 605 -2.43 0.80 -1.54
CA SER A 605 -2.63 -0.42 -2.32
C SER A 605 -2.59 -1.70 -1.48
N ALA A 606 -2.59 -1.60 -0.13
CA ALA A 606 -2.39 -2.74 0.78
C ALA A 606 -3.36 -3.91 0.56
N SER A 607 -4.61 -3.62 0.17
CA SER A 607 -5.64 -4.63 -0.13
C SER A 607 -5.26 -5.55 -1.29
N GLU A 608 -4.71 -4.99 -2.38
CA GLU A 608 -4.28 -5.75 -3.55
C GLU A 608 -2.94 -6.42 -3.32
N ILE A 609 -2.03 -5.79 -2.57
CA ILE A 609 -0.79 -6.44 -2.16
C ILE A 609 -1.10 -7.70 -1.34
N ASP A 610 -2.04 -7.61 -0.38
CA ASP A 610 -2.53 -8.77 0.38
C ASP A 610 -3.13 -9.85 -0.52
N LEU A 611 -4.01 -9.45 -1.45
CA LEU A 611 -4.64 -10.37 -2.39
C LEU A 611 -3.61 -11.02 -3.31
N THR A 612 -2.59 -10.29 -3.73
CA THR A 612 -1.52 -10.78 -4.60
C THR A 612 -0.67 -11.81 -3.88
N PHE A 613 -0.23 -11.52 -2.65
CA PHE A 613 0.48 -12.51 -1.83
C PHE A 613 -0.40 -13.73 -1.54
N THR A 614 -1.68 -13.54 -1.22
CA THR A 614 -2.62 -14.65 -1.02
C THR A 614 -2.76 -15.50 -2.29
N THR A 615 -2.92 -14.88 -3.46
CA THR A 615 -3.12 -15.59 -4.73
C THR A 615 -1.87 -16.36 -5.14
N LEU A 616 -0.70 -15.73 -5.06
CA LEU A 616 0.56 -16.33 -5.47
C LEU A 616 1.09 -17.32 -4.43
N MET A 617 0.97 -17.02 -3.15
CA MET A 617 1.62 -17.76 -2.07
C MET A 617 0.66 -18.58 -1.22
N GLY A 618 -0.66 -18.42 -1.35
CA GLY A 618 -1.69 -19.13 -0.58
C GLY A 618 -2.05 -20.53 -1.11
N ASP A 619 -2.96 -21.20 -0.41
CA ASP A 619 -3.28 -22.62 -0.61
C ASP A 619 -4.14 -22.95 -1.84
N GLN A 620 -4.93 -21.99 -2.31
CA GLN A 620 -5.81 -22.20 -3.45
C GLN A 620 -5.05 -22.19 -4.79
N VAL A 621 -5.34 -23.17 -5.64
CA VAL A 621 -4.67 -23.36 -6.93
C VAL A 621 -5.35 -22.56 -8.06
N GLU A 622 -6.69 -22.54 -8.08
CA GLU A 622 -7.44 -21.91 -9.19
C GLU A 622 -7.15 -20.41 -9.35
N PRO A 623 -7.20 -19.57 -8.29
CA PRO A 623 -6.93 -18.13 -8.44
C PRO A 623 -5.50 -17.87 -8.94
N ARG A 624 -4.56 -18.72 -8.53
CA ARG A 624 -3.17 -18.66 -9.02
C ARG A 624 -3.08 -19.00 -10.50
N ARG A 625 -3.83 -20.00 -10.96
CA ARG A 625 -3.90 -20.38 -12.38
C ARG A 625 -4.47 -19.23 -13.21
N GLU A 626 -5.60 -18.65 -12.79
CA GLU A 626 -6.19 -17.49 -13.46
C GLU A 626 -5.21 -16.30 -13.53
N PHE A 627 -4.48 -16.04 -12.44
CA PHE A 627 -3.44 -15.02 -12.42
C PHE A 627 -2.33 -15.31 -13.45
N ILE A 628 -1.84 -16.54 -13.51
CA ILE A 628 -0.81 -16.94 -14.48
C ILE A 628 -1.32 -16.82 -15.91
N GLU A 629 -2.55 -17.25 -16.20
CA GLU A 629 -3.17 -17.17 -17.52
C GLU A 629 -3.34 -15.70 -17.97
N ALA A 630 -3.84 -14.83 -17.09
CA ALA A 630 -4.01 -13.40 -17.38
C ALA A 630 -2.67 -12.67 -17.62
N ASN A 631 -1.58 -13.18 -17.04
CA ASN A 631 -0.24 -12.59 -17.11
C ASN A 631 0.72 -13.37 -18.02
N ALA A 632 0.24 -14.37 -18.76
CA ALA A 632 1.09 -15.26 -19.57
C ALA A 632 1.93 -14.52 -20.63
N LYS A 633 1.44 -13.37 -21.12
CA LYS A 633 2.14 -12.50 -22.08
C LYS A 633 3.47 -11.93 -21.57
N TYR A 634 3.69 -11.91 -20.26
CA TYR A 634 4.94 -11.42 -19.65
C TYR A 634 6.03 -12.51 -19.58
N VAL A 635 5.70 -13.76 -19.92
CA VAL A 635 6.65 -14.87 -19.88
C VAL A 635 7.49 -14.86 -21.16
N HIS A 636 8.75 -14.44 -21.05
CA HIS A 636 9.70 -14.43 -22.18
C HIS A 636 10.49 -15.74 -22.34
N ASN A 637 10.74 -16.47 -21.24
CA ASN A 637 11.48 -17.73 -21.25
C ASN A 637 10.69 -18.78 -20.44
N LEU A 638 10.16 -19.78 -21.12
CA LEU A 638 9.69 -21.01 -20.49
C LEU A 638 10.85 -22.01 -20.52
N ASP A 639 11.33 -22.45 -19.37
CA ASP A 639 12.03 -23.74 -19.30
C ASP A 639 10.97 -24.82 -19.50
N VAL A 640 10.89 -25.34 -20.73
CA VAL A 640 10.01 -26.46 -21.13
C VAL A 640 10.69 -27.79 -20.85
#